data_AF-A0A838MJS0-F1
#
_entry.id   AF-A0A838MJS0-F1
#
_cell.length_a   1.000
_cell.length_b   1.000
_cell.length_c   1.000
_cell.angle_alpha   90.00
_cell.angle_beta   90.00
_cell.angle_gamma   90.00
#
_symmetry.space_group_name_H-M   'P 1'
#
loop_
_entity.id
_entity.type
_entity.pdbx_description
1 polymer ?
#
loop_
_entity_poly.entity_id
_entity_poly.type
_entity_poly.pdbx_seq_one_letter_code
_entity_poly.pdbx_strand_id
1 'polypeptide(L)'
;MSNKFLSEREGQIKFFSDLKISADVELAHNTDGVYRGTLFEFKLTISDINKVLFQAIKYLSHRRIKGENVPAQILLVALNEEIAYLFNSEDFLADIEKIYAGSASKNNTDFNTKIKPEKVNYSILKGLNRLTEILDVENYTKIHIDVFDVVGWASRFYQENPTASKIKLFKELRAPKHFASFIYPWIGDEKDFKYIMDLLNDKQHKKELGAFYTPPAYCLKATELVRKAIRAIPKGHDYIILDRCAGTGSLEEFLTDKQVDDITIGELNHYIDKSLKAKYLQDKADIITTFYSKSNFNEITIGELEKHKTKISLHDYIFDNELSHTIVNTYELKEWIVLNERIGDRVKLIIPPPQEVSNKDALVDGGDALSSQFVTGQTSLGMTKEYNESISMLLGIVKDKKTNIILYENPPYRDSSAANVENSTNRTSKGALVFEEMKKDLKNLANSNVSTARDISNQFIWSGWNFYIKKPDDYFVLFSPIKYWKSLGLGEREFIDGFLFNRQYFHAGPSAISCILWQNQVNSQEELTLKAFDIDNKKTPEQEDDELLILDEIKIKKTHCTLEPYFDKRSFPNDRETKVYFENDGKETTGRKTDGKSYVNENIVGYLVAKGYAVTQHDVYLLRGTRYNIRGFYLRSDNFIEKLPLFAAKLYPQKNWYERDVYFTTADGGDCYLKDKDFLKTCFIFACLSQRNHCRSFDGSDGRFYKNELCFDKGTLASSKVKNYKLTKDEQDLLDTFNDMLTKAKHTKNYNKKYTYGMYQINEELNTRFKNENDEWIYDYPELNTAINSLKTKLAKYYEAVIQPKLFKYELLK
;
A
#
# COMPACT_ATOMS: atom_id res chain seq x y z
N MET A 1 32.66 -44.02 26.66
CA MET A 1 32.02 -43.81 25.34
C MET A 1 31.46 -42.41 25.38
N SER A 2 32.03 -41.46 24.64
CA SER A 2 31.49 -40.09 24.58
C SER A 2 30.18 -40.15 23.78
N ASN A 3 29.07 -39.76 24.42
CA ASN A 3 27.80 -39.55 23.74
C ASN A 3 27.97 -38.32 22.84
N LYS A 4 28.01 -38.53 21.52
CA LYS A 4 27.94 -37.43 20.56
C LYS A 4 26.51 -36.88 20.54
N PHE A 5 26.38 -35.56 20.53
CA PHE A 5 25.08 -34.91 20.40
C PHE A 5 24.49 -35.15 19.01
N LEU A 6 23.16 -35.31 18.94
CA LEU A 6 22.44 -35.53 17.68
C LEU A 6 21.98 -34.23 17.03
N SER A 7 21.88 -33.15 17.82
CA SER A 7 21.53 -31.81 17.36
C SER A 7 22.29 -30.72 18.11
N GLU A 8 22.46 -29.55 17.49
CA GLU A 8 23.13 -28.40 18.13
C GLU A 8 22.36 -27.92 19.37
N ARG A 9 21.01 -27.92 19.30
CA ARG A 9 20.14 -27.52 20.40
C ARG A 9 20.31 -28.39 21.65
N GLU A 10 20.40 -29.71 21.47
CA GLU A 10 20.66 -30.64 22.58
C GLU A 10 21.99 -30.33 23.28
N GLY A 11 23.05 -30.10 22.49
CA GLY A 11 24.37 -29.78 23.03
C GLY A 11 24.44 -28.40 23.69
N GLN A 12 23.77 -27.39 23.11
CA GLN A 12 23.66 -26.04 23.67
C GLN A 12 23.01 -26.05 25.05
N ILE A 13 21.85 -26.73 25.20
CA ILE A 13 21.15 -26.84 26.48
C ILE A 13 22.06 -27.48 27.54
N LYS A 14 22.77 -28.55 27.17
CA LYS A 14 23.72 -29.20 28.07
C LYS A 14 24.90 -28.30 28.45
N PHE A 15 25.49 -27.60 27.47
CA PHE A 15 26.61 -26.69 27.70
C PHE A 15 26.27 -25.58 28.70
N PHE A 16 25.12 -24.92 28.54
CA PHE A 16 24.69 -23.89 29.48
C PHE A 16 24.34 -24.45 30.86
N SER A 17 23.70 -25.62 30.92
CA SER A 17 23.41 -26.31 32.19
C SER A 17 24.68 -26.64 32.97
N ASP A 18 25.72 -27.15 32.30
CA ASP A 18 27.01 -27.50 32.91
C ASP A 18 27.72 -26.25 33.49
N LEU A 19 27.51 -25.08 32.89
CA LEU A 19 28.03 -23.79 33.35
C LEU A 19 27.08 -23.04 34.30
N LYS A 20 25.93 -23.64 34.66
CA LYS A 20 24.88 -23.03 35.49
C LYS A 20 24.36 -21.70 34.93
N ILE A 21 24.35 -21.59 33.62
CA ILE A 21 23.77 -20.46 32.90
C ILE A 21 22.33 -20.85 32.58
N SER A 22 21.37 -19.93 32.79
CA SER A 22 19.96 -20.18 32.44
C SER A 22 19.86 -20.54 30.97
N ALA A 23 18.99 -21.49 30.60
CA ALA A 23 18.74 -21.82 29.20
C ALA A 23 18.15 -20.65 28.40
N ASP A 24 17.64 -19.62 29.10
CA ASP A 24 17.12 -18.37 28.55
C ASP A 24 18.20 -17.31 28.31
N VAL A 25 19.48 -17.68 28.17
CA VAL A 25 20.52 -16.78 27.63
C VAL A 25 19.92 -16.07 26.43
N GLU A 26 20.02 -14.74 26.32
CA GLU A 26 19.37 -13.96 25.25
C GLU A 26 19.62 -14.61 23.88
N LEU A 27 18.70 -15.47 23.44
CA LEU A 27 18.61 -16.03 22.10
C LEU A 27 17.99 -14.93 21.25
N ALA A 28 18.74 -13.87 21.05
CA ALA A 28 18.34 -12.73 20.25
C ALA A 28 18.93 -12.88 18.84
N HIS A 29 18.15 -12.52 17.83
CA HIS A 29 18.67 -12.20 16.49
C HIS A 29 19.39 -13.34 15.75
N ASN A 30 18.81 -14.54 15.78
CA ASN A 30 19.36 -15.75 15.11
C ASN A 30 20.79 -16.12 15.57
N THR A 31 21.23 -15.61 16.72
CA THR A 31 22.48 -16.00 17.36
C THR A 31 22.25 -17.20 18.28
N ASP A 32 23.33 -17.93 18.52
CA ASP A 32 23.39 -19.07 19.41
C ASP A 32 23.47 -18.68 20.91
N GLY A 33 23.24 -17.40 21.21
CA GLY A 33 23.15 -16.81 22.54
C GLY A 33 24.21 -15.75 22.82
N VAL A 34 23.86 -14.75 23.65
CA VAL A 34 24.80 -13.77 24.22
C VAL A 34 24.70 -13.78 25.74
N TYR A 35 25.83 -13.94 26.43
CA TYR A 35 25.89 -13.89 27.89
C TYR A 35 27.00 -12.96 28.35
N ARG A 36 26.67 -11.92 29.12
CA ARG A 36 27.63 -11.01 29.77
C ARG A 36 28.79 -10.56 28.85
N GLY A 37 28.49 -10.16 27.62
CA GLY A 37 29.53 -9.68 26.69
C GLY A 37 30.31 -10.77 25.95
N THR A 38 29.84 -12.02 26.00
CA THR A 38 30.32 -13.15 25.19
C THR A 38 29.24 -13.58 24.20
N LEU A 39 29.56 -13.60 22.91
CA LEU A 39 28.74 -14.19 21.85
C LEU A 39 29.10 -15.67 21.70
N PHE A 40 28.10 -16.55 21.63
CA PHE A 40 28.30 -17.97 21.33
C PHE A 40 27.94 -18.29 19.88
N GLU A 41 28.66 -19.24 19.29
CA GLU A 41 28.29 -19.93 18.06
C GLU A 41 28.59 -21.42 18.23
N PHE A 42 27.56 -22.25 18.33
CA PHE A 42 27.64 -23.68 18.51
C PHE A 42 27.66 -24.39 17.17
N LYS A 43 28.53 -25.38 17.05
CA LYS A 43 28.48 -26.37 15.97
C LYS A 43 28.67 -27.75 16.58
N LEU A 44 28.00 -28.76 16.01
CA LEU A 44 28.27 -30.15 16.40
C LEU A 44 29.76 -30.48 16.28
N THR A 45 30.39 -30.02 15.20
CA THR A 45 31.82 -30.11 14.92
C THR A 45 32.26 -28.88 14.11
N ILE A 46 33.40 -28.27 14.46
CA ILE A 46 34.00 -27.15 13.71
C ILE A 46 35.14 -27.68 12.84
N SER A 47 34.88 -27.84 11.53
CA SER A 47 35.89 -28.25 10.54
C SER A 47 36.66 -27.07 9.95
N ASP A 48 36.03 -25.90 9.86
CA ASP A 48 36.63 -24.64 9.39
C ASP A 48 36.30 -23.52 10.37
N ILE A 49 37.31 -23.10 11.13
CA ILE A 49 37.15 -22.08 12.15
C ILE A 49 36.89 -20.69 11.57
N ASN A 50 37.44 -20.38 10.40
CA ASN A 50 37.29 -19.06 9.78
C ASN A 50 35.85 -18.86 9.30
N LYS A 51 35.25 -19.92 8.74
CA LYS A 51 33.85 -19.89 8.32
C LYS A 51 32.90 -19.59 9.48
N VAL A 52 33.12 -20.24 10.62
CA VAL A 52 32.29 -20.08 11.83
C VAL A 52 32.57 -18.72 12.51
N LEU A 53 33.85 -18.29 12.53
CA LEU A 53 34.21 -16.96 13.02
C LEU A 53 33.56 -15.85 12.19
N PHE A 54 33.54 -15.96 10.87
CA PHE A 54 32.94 -14.93 10.03
C PHE A 54 31.42 -14.84 10.22
N GLN A 55 30.76 -15.96 10.48
CA GLN A 55 29.36 -15.98 10.90
C GLN A 55 29.17 -15.17 12.19
N ALA A 56 30.03 -15.37 13.19
CA ALA A 56 30.01 -14.58 14.43
C ALA A 56 30.25 -13.08 14.19
N ILE A 57 31.21 -12.72 13.33
CA ILE A 57 31.49 -11.32 12.96
C ILE A 57 30.25 -10.67 12.33
N LYS A 58 29.52 -11.38 11.46
CA LYS A 58 28.27 -10.88 10.87
C LYS A 58 27.21 -10.62 11.92
N TYR A 59 27.05 -11.51 12.91
CA TYR A 59 26.14 -11.27 14.03
C TYR A 59 26.50 -10.01 14.82
N LEU A 60 27.79 -9.79 15.10
CA LEU A 60 28.26 -8.58 15.78
C LEU A 60 27.96 -7.31 14.98
N SER A 61 28.12 -7.36 13.65
CA SER A 61 27.73 -6.27 12.73
C SER A 61 26.23 -5.98 12.80
N HIS A 62 25.37 -7.01 12.78
CA HIS A 62 23.92 -6.85 12.91
C HIS A 62 23.52 -6.24 14.26
N ARG A 63 24.13 -6.68 15.37
CA ARG A 63 23.89 -6.09 16.71
C ARG A 63 24.24 -4.61 16.74
N ARG A 64 25.40 -4.23 16.20
CA ARG A 64 25.82 -2.83 16.08
C ARG A 64 24.75 -1.99 15.36
N ILE A 65 24.27 -2.46 14.21
CA ILE A 65 23.28 -1.75 13.37
C ILE A 65 21.96 -1.51 14.14
N LYS A 66 21.57 -2.44 15.00
CA LYS A 66 20.38 -2.33 15.87
C LYS A 66 20.56 -1.45 17.10
N GLY A 67 21.75 -0.91 17.31
CA GLY A 67 22.08 -0.15 18.52
C GLY A 67 22.31 -1.03 19.74
N GLU A 68 22.53 -2.33 19.57
CA GLU A 68 22.83 -3.25 20.65
C GLU A 68 24.32 -3.23 20.99
N ASN A 69 24.64 -3.64 22.21
CA ASN A 69 26.03 -3.81 22.61
C ASN A 69 26.69 -4.90 21.76
N VAL A 70 27.94 -4.67 21.35
CA VAL A 70 28.80 -5.65 20.67
C VAL A 70 29.60 -6.41 21.73
N PRO A 71 29.33 -7.72 21.96
CA PRO A 71 30.13 -8.57 22.85
C PRO A 71 31.63 -8.42 22.61
N ALA A 72 32.43 -8.27 23.67
CA ALA A 72 33.89 -8.19 23.55
C ALA A 72 34.53 -9.54 23.20
N GLN A 73 33.83 -10.64 23.49
CA GLN A 73 34.34 -11.99 23.31
C GLN A 73 33.45 -12.76 22.33
N ILE A 74 34.09 -13.56 21.48
CA ILE A 74 33.44 -14.52 20.58
C ILE A 74 33.90 -15.91 21.00
N LEU A 75 32.96 -16.79 21.33
CA LEU A 75 33.22 -18.16 21.71
C LEU A 75 32.58 -19.13 20.71
N LEU A 76 33.42 -19.72 19.87
CA LEU A 76 32.98 -20.75 18.92
C LEU A 76 33.10 -22.11 19.59
N VAL A 77 31.98 -22.82 19.76
CA VAL A 77 31.92 -24.04 20.55
C VAL A 77 31.71 -25.26 19.65
N ALA A 78 32.71 -26.14 19.62
CA ALA A 78 32.64 -27.43 18.98
C ALA A 78 32.15 -28.46 20.01
N LEU A 79 30.86 -28.81 19.94
CA LEU A 79 30.15 -29.57 20.97
C LEU A 79 30.69 -31.00 21.14
N ASN A 80 30.90 -31.73 20.04
CA ASN A 80 31.33 -33.14 20.11
C ASN A 80 32.82 -33.29 20.44
N GLU A 81 33.62 -32.25 20.17
CA GLU A 81 35.05 -32.22 20.50
C GLU A 81 35.33 -31.65 21.88
N GLU A 82 34.32 -31.11 22.57
CA GLU A 82 34.43 -30.45 23.87
C GLU A 82 35.49 -29.33 23.89
N ILE A 83 35.58 -28.60 22.78
CA ILE A 83 36.54 -27.50 22.56
C ILE A 83 35.80 -26.20 22.28
N ALA A 84 36.22 -25.13 22.93
CA ALA A 84 35.82 -23.76 22.64
C ALA A 84 37.00 -22.95 22.09
N TYR A 85 36.74 -22.09 21.12
CA TYR A 85 37.71 -21.19 20.52
C TYR A 85 37.32 -19.76 20.86
N LEU A 86 38.16 -19.09 21.65
CA LEU A 86 37.94 -17.71 22.09
C LEU A 86 38.67 -16.74 21.16
N PHE A 87 37.93 -15.76 20.66
CA PHE A 87 38.44 -14.59 19.93
C PHE A 87 38.01 -13.29 20.64
N ASN A 88 38.76 -12.21 20.42
CA ASN A 88 38.40 -10.87 20.84
C ASN A 88 37.76 -10.12 19.66
N SER A 89 36.56 -9.57 19.86
CA SER A 89 35.83 -8.83 18.84
C SER A 89 36.59 -7.58 18.37
N GLU A 90 37.39 -6.95 19.24
CA GLU A 90 38.18 -5.76 18.89
C GLU A 90 39.18 -6.03 17.76
N ASP A 91 39.73 -7.24 17.68
CA ASP A 91 40.66 -7.64 16.62
C ASP A 91 40.00 -7.68 15.23
N PHE A 92 38.66 -7.70 15.19
CA PHE A 92 37.84 -7.77 13.98
C PHE A 92 36.95 -6.54 13.78
N LEU A 93 37.22 -5.43 14.50
CA LEU A 93 36.36 -4.25 14.47
C LEU A 93 36.12 -3.73 13.04
N ALA A 94 37.16 -3.72 12.20
CA ALA A 94 37.05 -3.29 10.81
C ALA A 94 36.16 -4.19 9.94
N ASP A 95 35.98 -5.46 10.31
CA ASP A 95 35.04 -6.37 9.66
C ASP A 95 33.63 -6.24 10.28
N ILE A 96 33.54 -6.07 11.60
CA ILE A 96 32.27 -5.83 12.32
C ILE A 96 31.59 -4.54 11.84
N GLU A 97 32.35 -3.49 11.53
CA GLU A 97 31.81 -2.21 11.06
C GLU A 97 31.42 -2.22 9.56
N LYS A 98 31.57 -3.34 8.86
CA LYS A 98 31.02 -3.53 7.51
C LYS A 98 29.55 -3.94 7.59
N ILE A 99 28.83 -3.72 6.49
CA ILE A 99 27.44 -4.15 6.34
C ILE A 99 27.40 -5.53 5.70
N TYR A 100 26.59 -6.41 6.29
CA TYR A 100 26.28 -7.71 5.71
C TYR A 100 24.77 -7.85 5.54
N ALA A 101 24.33 -8.01 4.29
CA ALA A 101 22.93 -8.25 3.99
C ALA A 101 22.60 -9.75 4.01
N GLY A 102 21.48 -10.11 4.65
CA GLY A 102 20.99 -11.50 4.73
C GLY A 102 21.62 -12.32 5.86
N SER A 103 21.22 -13.60 5.95
CA SER A 103 21.62 -14.50 7.05
C SER A 103 23.15 -14.64 7.20
N ALA A 104 23.63 -14.49 8.44
CA ALA A 104 25.03 -14.60 8.82
C ALA A 104 25.68 -15.95 8.44
N SER A 105 24.88 -17.01 8.31
CA SER A 105 25.35 -18.38 7.99
C SER A 105 25.82 -18.59 6.55
N LYS A 106 25.56 -17.64 5.63
CA LYS A 106 25.82 -17.79 4.18
C LYS A 106 27.03 -17.01 3.71
N ASN A 107 27.69 -17.50 2.65
CA ASN A 107 28.83 -16.87 1.97
C ASN A 107 30.00 -16.56 2.93
N ASN A 108 30.44 -17.59 3.67
CA ASN A 108 31.50 -17.46 4.67
C ASN A 108 32.85 -18.09 4.27
N THR A 109 32.91 -18.74 3.11
CA THR A 109 34.08 -19.53 2.68
C THR A 109 35.30 -18.69 2.33
N ASP A 110 35.11 -17.41 2.00
CA ASP A 110 36.17 -16.55 1.48
C ASP A 110 36.87 -15.75 2.59
N PHE A 111 36.36 -15.79 3.81
CA PHE A 111 36.96 -15.12 4.96
C PHE A 111 38.15 -15.91 5.51
N ASN A 112 39.24 -15.22 5.79
CA ASN A 112 40.42 -15.81 6.41
C ASN A 112 41.13 -14.79 7.30
N THR A 113 41.58 -15.22 8.47
CA THR A 113 42.35 -14.38 9.39
C THR A 113 43.65 -15.06 9.80
N LYS A 114 44.66 -14.24 10.12
CA LYS A 114 45.92 -14.69 10.73
C LYS A 114 45.84 -14.73 12.26
N ILE A 115 44.78 -14.16 12.84
CA ILE A 115 44.56 -14.12 14.29
C ILE A 115 44.22 -15.52 14.77
N LYS A 116 44.95 -16.00 15.78
CA LYS A 116 44.76 -17.33 16.36
C LYS A 116 43.91 -17.24 17.63
N PRO A 117 42.90 -18.09 17.80
CA PRO A 117 42.11 -18.11 19.02
C PRO A 117 42.86 -18.74 20.19
N GLU A 118 42.42 -18.43 21.41
CA GLU A 118 42.69 -19.28 22.55
C GLU A 118 41.81 -20.53 22.45
N LYS A 119 42.44 -21.72 22.49
CA LYS A 119 41.74 -23.00 22.43
C LYS A 119 41.54 -23.54 23.85
N VAL A 120 40.28 -23.63 24.27
CA VAL A 120 39.88 -24.10 25.61
C VAL A 120 39.27 -25.48 25.49
N ASN A 121 39.94 -26.50 26.03
CA ASN A 121 39.40 -27.85 26.12
C ASN A 121 38.57 -28.00 27.41
N TYR A 122 37.24 -27.95 27.31
CA TYR A 122 36.33 -27.98 28.44
C TYR A 122 35.87 -29.39 28.84
N SER A 123 36.43 -30.44 28.24
CA SER A 123 36.30 -31.83 28.75
C SER A 123 37.00 -32.04 30.10
N ILE A 124 37.87 -31.11 30.50
CA ILE A 124 38.65 -31.17 31.75
C ILE A 124 38.34 -29.97 32.65
N LEU A 125 38.46 -30.17 33.96
CA LEU A 125 38.16 -29.15 34.99
C LEU A 125 38.91 -27.83 34.76
N LYS A 126 40.17 -27.89 34.30
CA LYS A 126 40.95 -26.68 33.99
C LYS A 126 40.30 -25.84 32.89
N GLY A 127 39.75 -26.47 31.86
CA GLY A 127 39.07 -25.75 30.78
C GLY A 127 37.70 -25.22 31.19
N LEU A 128 36.95 -25.98 32.00
CA LEU A 128 35.70 -25.48 32.59
C LEU A 128 35.92 -24.26 33.49
N ASN A 129 36.96 -24.27 34.32
CA ASN A 129 37.34 -23.11 35.12
C ASN A 129 37.71 -21.92 34.22
N ARG A 130 38.46 -22.16 33.13
CA ARG A 130 38.80 -21.13 32.17
C ARG A 130 37.57 -20.53 31.48
N LEU A 131 36.58 -21.35 31.10
CA LEU A 131 35.30 -20.85 30.58
C LEU A 131 34.57 -20.00 31.61
N THR A 132 34.57 -20.41 32.89
CA THR A 132 33.94 -19.63 33.96
C THR A 132 34.61 -18.27 34.11
N GLU A 133 35.96 -18.21 34.10
CA GLU A 133 36.71 -16.95 34.13
C GLU A 133 36.36 -16.02 32.96
N ILE A 134 36.21 -16.58 31.75
CA ILE A 134 35.84 -15.83 30.55
C ILE A 134 34.45 -15.20 30.74
N LEU A 135 33.49 -16.00 31.21
CA LEU A 135 32.06 -15.63 31.35
C LEU A 135 31.74 -14.82 32.61
N ASP A 136 32.70 -14.68 33.54
CA ASP A 136 32.58 -13.81 34.70
C ASP A 136 32.85 -12.33 34.38
N VAL A 137 33.50 -12.06 33.25
CA VAL A 137 33.85 -10.71 32.79
C VAL A 137 32.76 -10.17 31.86
N GLU A 138 32.06 -9.14 32.32
CA GLU A 138 31.09 -8.41 31.49
C GLU A 138 31.75 -7.23 30.79
N ASN A 139 32.01 -7.37 29.49
CA ASN A 139 32.64 -6.32 28.70
C ASN A 139 32.15 -6.29 27.25
N TYR A 140 32.24 -5.12 26.62
CA TYR A 140 31.75 -4.87 25.27
C TYR A 140 32.79 -4.11 24.45
N THR A 141 32.85 -4.40 23.15
CA THR A 141 33.72 -3.69 22.20
C THR A 141 33.06 -2.38 21.79
N LYS A 142 33.84 -1.30 21.81
CA LYS A 142 33.39 0.00 21.30
C LYS A 142 33.36 0.01 19.78
N ILE A 143 32.34 0.68 19.22
CA ILE A 143 32.17 0.86 17.78
C ILE A 143 32.21 2.33 17.37
N HIS A 144 32.47 2.58 16.09
CA HIS A 144 32.30 3.89 15.46
C HIS A 144 30.90 4.01 14.87
N ILE A 145 30.22 5.11 15.21
CA ILE A 145 28.90 5.42 14.66
C ILE A 145 29.03 5.89 13.21
N ASP A 146 28.20 5.34 12.34
CA ASP A 146 28.06 5.73 10.94
C ASP A 146 26.59 5.81 10.51
N VAL A 147 26.35 5.97 9.20
CA VAL A 147 25.00 6.14 8.65
C VAL A 147 24.12 4.88 8.78
N PHE A 148 24.73 3.71 8.98
CA PHE A 148 24.04 2.42 8.99
C PHE A 148 23.64 1.98 10.40
N ASP A 149 24.32 2.42 11.46
CA ASP A 149 24.01 2.07 12.84
C ASP A 149 23.34 3.19 13.66
N VAL A 150 23.49 4.45 13.25
CA VAL A 150 23.00 5.60 14.02
C VAL A 150 21.49 5.56 14.27
N VAL A 151 20.70 4.94 13.39
CA VAL A 151 19.25 4.79 13.57
C VAL A 151 18.92 3.86 14.73
N GLY A 152 19.60 2.71 14.84
CA GLY A 152 19.42 1.77 15.95
C GLY A 152 19.85 2.39 17.28
N TRP A 153 21.03 3.02 17.31
CA TRP A 153 21.51 3.75 18.50
C TRP A 153 20.60 4.91 18.91
N ALA A 154 20.03 5.65 17.95
CA ALA A 154 19.04 6.68 18.23
C ALA A 154 17.76 6.10 18.83
N SER A 155 17.24 5.02 18.25
CA SER A 155 16.04 4.33 18.76
C SER A 155 16.25 3.87 20.20
N ARG A 156 17.39 3.22 20.50
CA ARG A 156 17.77 2.84 21.86
C ARG A 156 17.90 4.04 22.79
N PHE A 157 18.58 5.11 22.35
CA PHE A 157 18.75 6.31 23.17
C PHE A 157 17.41 6.89 23.61
N TYR A 158 16.44 7.00 22.69
CA TYR A 158 15.09 7.51 23.02
C TYR A 158 14.27 6.54 23.85
N GLN A 159 14.46 5.23 23.69
CA GLN A 159 13.82 4.23 24.56
C GLN A 159 14.32 4.34 26.00
N GLU A 160 15.64 4.50 26.18
CA GLU A 160 16.27 4.63 27.49
C GLU A 160 16.16 6.06 28.06
N ASN A 161 15.89 7.05 27.20
CA ASN A 161 15.70 8.46 27.55
C ASN A 161 14.45 9.07 26.86
N PRO A 162 13.21 8.72 27.29
CA PRO A 162 11.98 9.06 26.56
C PRO A 162 11.71 10.55 26.32
N THR A 163 12.31 11.43 27.14
CA THR A 163 12.16 12.90 27.03
C THR A 163 13.31 13.58 26.29
N ALA A 164 14.24 12.80 25.73
CA ALA A 164 15.39 13.33 25.03
C ALA A 164 15.00 13.84 23.63
N SER A 165 15.58 14.98 23.25
CA SER A 165 15.44 15.53 21.91
C SER A 165 16.60 15.10 21.01
N LYS A 166 16.45 15.26 19.70
CA LYS A 166 17.52 15.04 18.72
C LYS A 166 18.81 15.80 19.02
N ILE A 167 18.71 17.02 19.55
CA ILE A 167 19.88 17.79 19.98
C ILE A 167 20.64 17.06 21.11
N LYS A 168 19.92 16.40 22.03
CA LYS A 168 20.55 15.61 23.10
C LYS A 168 21.18 14.33 22.54
N LEU A 169 20.54 13.67 21.57
CA LEU A 169 21.13 12.53 20.86
C LEU A 169 22.48 12.92 20.24
N PHE A 170 22.56 14.00 19.46
CA PHE A 170 23.82 14.42 18.84
C PHE A 170 24.90 14.82 19.85
N LYS A 171 24.52 15.37 21.01
CA LYS A 171 25.46 15.62 22.11
C LYS A 171 26.00 14.32 22.69
N GLU A 172 25.14 13.31 22.85
CA GLU A 172 25.54 11.98 23.29
C GLU A 172 26.50 11.34 22.28
N LEU A 173 26.20 11.38 20.97
CA LEU A 173 27.09 10.79 19.96
C LEU A 173 28.48 11.47 19.90
N ARG A 174 28.54 12.81 20.02
CA ARG A 174 29.81 13.57 19.97
C ARG A 174 30.65 13.44 21.24
N ALA A 175 29.99 13.31 22.39
CA ALA A 175 30.64 13.20 23.69
C ALA A 175 29.90 12.16 24.54
N PRO A 176 30.09 10.86 24.25
CA PRO A 176 29.35 9.78 24.90
C PRO A 176 29.51 9.80 26.41
N LYS A 177 28.37 9.81 27.11
CA LYS A 177 28.29 9.67 28.57
C LYS A 177 27.46 8.47 28.93
N HIS A 178 26.25 8.39 28.37
CA HIS A 178 25.33 7.27 28.52
C HIS A 178 25.86 6.03 27.79
N PHE A 179 26.41 6.20 26.59
CA PHE A 179 26.99 5.13 25.77
C PHE A 179 28.53 5.09 25.81
N ALA A 180 29.16 5.68 26.83
CA ALA A 180 30.62 5.80 26.93
C ALA A 180 31.37 4.46 26.84
N SER A 181 30.75 3.37 27.29
CA SER A 181 31.32 2.02 27.23
C SER A 181 31.11 1.30 25.89
N PHE A 182 30.26 1.82 25.01
CA PHE A 182 29.82 1.10 23.80
C PHE A 182 30.17 1.81 22.49
N ILE A 183 30.35 3.12 22.50
CA ILE A 183 30.65 3.88 21.27
C ILE A 183 31.88 4.77 21.47
N TYR A 184 32.66 4.94 20.42
CA TYR A 184 33.66 6.00 20.33
C TYR A 184 32.98 7.35 20.09
N PRO A 185 33.57 8.48 20.54
CA PRO A 185 33.09 9.80 20.18
C PRO A 185 32.98 9.94 18.67
N TRP A 186 31.79 10.26 18.18
CA TRP A 186 31.57 10.45 16.76
C TRP A 186 32.30 11.72 16.27
N ILE A 187 33.24 11.51 15.35
CA ILE A 187 34.11 12.56 14.78
C ILE A 187 33.59 13.13 13.44
N GLY A 188 32.41 12.69 13.00
CA GLY A 188 31.77 13.16 11.78
C GLY A 188 31.02 14.49 11.93
N ASP A 189 30.28 14.86 10.88
CA ASP A 189 29.48 16.07 10.78
C ASP A 189 28.00 15.71 10.58
N GLU A 190 27.05 16.53 11.06
CA GLU A 190 25.61 16.25 10.91
C GLU A 190 25.18 16.07 9.46
N LYS A 191 25.92 16.68 8.52
CA LYS A 191 25.74 16.45 7.09
C LYS A 191 25.97 15.00 6.64
N ASP A 192 26.70 14.20 7.40
CA ASP A 192 26.88 12.77 7.15
C ASP A 192 25.57 11.98 7.31
N PHE A 193 24.60 12.52 8.07
CA PHE A 193 23.28 11.91 8.27
C PHE A 193 22.15 12.65 7.55
N LYS A 194 22.47 13.63 6.70
CA LYS A 194 21.47 14.54 6.10
C LYS A 194 20.27 13.85 5.43
N TYR A 195 20.43 12.62 4.94
CA TYR A 195 19.37 11.83 4.27
C TYR A 195 18.52 10.97 5.19
N ILE A 196 19.00 10.71 6.41
CA ILE A 196 18.30 9.93 7.43
C ILE A 196 17.95 10.80 8.64
N MET A 197 18.17 12.10 8.56
CA MET A 197 17.93 13.03 9.67
C MET A 197 16.53 12.87 10.23
N ASP A 198 15.53 12.70 9.38
CA ASP A 198 14.16 12.57 9.85
C ASP A 198 13.91 11.27 10.63
N LEU A 199 14.65 10.20 10.29
CA LEU A 199 14.65 8.93 11.03
C LEU A 199 15.34 9.03 12.39
N LEU A 200 16.09 10.10 12.66
CA LEU A 200 16.75 10.36 13.93
C LEU A 200 15.91 11.25 14.87
N ASN A 201 14.72 11.69 14.44
CA ASN A 201 13.79 12.38 15.33
C ASN A 201 13.19 11.43 16.37
N ASP A 202 12.59 11.97 17.43
CA ASP A 202 11.89 11.15 18.44
C ASP A 202 10.63 10.47 17.87
N LYS A 203 10.10 9.48 18.62
CA LYS A 203 8.95 8.65 18.20
C LYS A 203 7.73 9.45 17.74
N GLN A 204 7.49 10.64 18.31
CA GLN A 204 6.32 11.46 17.94
C GLN A 204 6.49 12.05 16.54
N HIS A 205 7.69 12.53 16.20
CA HIS A 205 7.99 13.15 14.92
C HIS A 205 8.27 12.14 13.78
N LYS A 206 8.66 10.89 14.07
CA LYS A 206 8.83 9.84 13.03
C LYS A 206 7.50 9.45 12.36
N LYS A 207 6.35 9.61 13.03
CA LYS A 207 5.02 9.27 12.50
C LYS A 207 4.57 10.17 11.35
N GLU A 208 5.22 11.31 11.14
CA GLU A 208 4.79 12.35 10.18
C GLU A 208 5.44 12.19 8.78
N LEU A 209 6.36 11.24 8.60
CA LEU A 209 7.24 11.14 7.43
C LEU A 209 6.69 10.29 6.26
N GLY A 210 5.36 10.10 6.23
CA GLY A 210 4.65 9.17 5.36
C GLY A 210 5.14 9.09 3.90
N ALA A 211 5.62 7.91 3.54
CA ALA A 211 5.48 7.26 2.24
C ALA A 211 5.61 5.74 2.47
N PHE A 212 4.77 4.93 1.79
CA PHE A 212 4.75 3.45 1.85
C PHE A 212 4.43 2.81 3.21
N TYR A 213 3.59 3.47 4.02
CA TYR A 213 3.03 2.85 5.22
C TYR A 213 1.80 2.00 4.87
N THR A 214 1.88 0.69 5.15
CA THR A 214 0.70 -0.18 5.20
C THR A 214 0.28 -0.33 6.66
N PRO A 215 -0.99 -0.08 7.01
CA PRO A 215 -1.46 -0.21 8.39
C PRO A 215 -1.22 -1.61 8.97
N PRO A 216 -0.70 -1.75 10.20
CA PRO A 216 -0.39 -3.04 10.82
C PRO A 216 -1.56 -4.01 10.82
N ALA A 217 -2.78 -3.55 11.15
CA ALA A 217 -3.98 -4.39 11.11
C ALA A 217 -4.24 -4.99 9.71
N TYR A 218 -3.99 -4.23 8.64
CA TYR A 218 -4.12 -4.72 7.27
C TYR A 218 -2.96 -5.62 6.85
N CYS A 219 -1.73 -5.37 7.31
CA CYS A 219 -0.60 -6.28 7.10
C CYS A 219 -0.86 -7.65 7.75
N LEU A 220 -1.26 -7.67 9.02
CA LEU A 220 -1.60 -8.91 9.74
C LEU A 220 -2.67 -9.71 8.98
N LYS A 221 -3.69 -9.01 8.46
CA LYS A 221 -4.74 -9.64 7.68
C LYS A 221 -4.23 -10.17 6.33
N ALA A 222 -3.37 -9.43 5.64
CA ALA A 222 -2.77 -9.87 4.39
C ALA A 222 -1.80 -11.06 4.57
N THR A 223 -1.15 -11.19 5.72
CA THR A 223 -0.31 -12.35 6.06
C THR A 223 -1.08 -13.68 6.02
N GLU A 224 -2.40 -13.67 6.26
CA GLU A 224 -3.25 -14.85 6.06
C GLU A 224 -3.22 -15.35 4.60
N LEU A 225 -3.15 -14.44 3.63
CA LEU A 225 -3.04 -14.77 2.20
C LEU A 225 -1.67 -15.36 1.87
N VAL A 226 -0.60 -14.83 2.44
CA VAL A 226 0.76 -15.37 2.30
C VAL A 226 0.82 -16.79 2.83
N ARG A 227 0.29 -17.03 4.04
CA ARG A 227 0.22 -18.37 4.65
C ARG A 227 -0.67 -19.34 3.87
N LYS A 228 -1.73 -18.85 3.24
CA LYS A 228 -2.55 -19.64 2.32
C LYS A 228 -1.74 -20.08 1.09
N ALA A 229 -0.90 -19.20 0.55
CA ALA A 229 0.02 -19.53 -0.54
C ALA A 229 1.10 -20.53 -0.10
N ILE A 230 1.73 -20.34 1.06
CA ILE A 230 2.74 -21.28 1.62
C ILE A 230 2.15 -22.69 1.76
N ARG A 231 0.93 -22.80 2.31
CA ARG A 231 0.24 -24.10 2.45
C ARG A 231 0.01 -24.81 1.13
N ALA A 232 -0.17 -24.04 0.06
CA ALA A 232 -0.48 -24.55 -1.28
C ALA A 232 0.78 -24.88 -2.10
N ILE A 233 1.98 -24.65 -1.56
CA ILE A 233 3.24 -25.06 -2.19
C ILE A 233 3.32 -26.60 -2.26
N PRO A 234 3.74 -27.19 -3.38
CA PRO A 234 3.85 -28.64 -3.49
C PRO A 234 4.81 -29.24 -2.47
N LYS A 235 4.47 -30.44 -1.98
CA LYS A 235 5.31 -31.17 -1.04
C LYS A 235 6.72 -31.40 -1.62
N GLY A 236 7.74 -31.03 -0.85
CA GLY A 236 9.14 -31.17 -1.22
C GLY A 236 9.70 -30.03 -2.08
N HIS A 237 8.91 -28.98 -2.33
CA HIS A 237 9.40 -27.71 -2.84
C HIS A 237 9.74 -26.77 -1.67
N ASP A 238 10.73 -25.90 -1.88
CA ASP A 238 11.00 -24.73 -1.06
C ASP A 238 10.18 -23.53 -1.60
N TYR A 239 10.14 -22.43 -0.86
CA TYR A 239 9.49 -21.20 -1.29
C TYR A 239 10.28 -19.96 -0.89
N ILE A 240 10.06 -18.88 -1.64
CA ILE A 240 10.54 -17.54 -1.33
C ILE A 240 9.38 -16.56 -1.34
N ILE A 241 9.29 -15.75 -0.29
CA ILE A 241 8.46 -14.56 -0.24
C ILE A 241 9.30 -13.42 -0.81
N LEU A 242 8.80 -12.71 -1.82
CA LEU A 242 9.52 -11.63 -2.48
C LEU A 242 8.70 -10.34 -2.45
N ASP A 243 9.22 -9.32 -1.77
CA ASP A 243 8.71 -7.95 -1.84
C ASP A 243 9.74 -7.04 -2.53
N ARG A 244 9.43 -6.59 -3.75
CA ARG A 244 10.33 -5.72 -4.50
C ARG A 244 10.25 -4.24 -4.10
N CYS A 245 9.30 -3.87 -3.24
CA CYS A 245 9.00 -2.51 -2.82
C CYS A 245 8.61 -2.43 -1.33
N ALA A 246 9.38 -3.09 -0.47
CA ALA A 246 9.06 -3.29 0.95
C ALA A 246 8.99 -2.00 1.78
N GLY A 247 9.49 -0.87 1.25
CA GLY A 247 9.58 0.38 2.00
C GLY A 247 10.42 0.15 3.26
N THR A 248 9.81 0.28 4.44
CA THR A 248 10.44 0.02 5.74
C THR A 248 10.06 -1.34 6.36
N GLY A 249 9.43 -2.24 5.60
CA GLY A 249 9.17 -3.63 5.99
C GLY A 249 7.86 -3.82 6.73
N SER A 250 6.81 -3.07 6.36
CA SER A 250 5.51 -3.13 7.05
C SER A 250 4.77 -4.43 6.75
N LEU A 251 4.92 -4.99 5.54
CA LEU A 251 4.26 -6.23 5.15
C LEU A 251 4.89 -7.44 5.86
N GLU A 252 6.19 -7.39 6.11
CA GLU A 252 6.99 -8.44 6.76
C GLU A 252 6.81 -8.50 8.27
N GLU A 253 6.23 -7.47 8.90
CA GLU A 253 6.18 -7.30 10.35
C GLU A 253 5.59 -8.51 11.10
N PHE A 254 4.64 -9.20 10.47
CA PHE A 254 3.88 -10.30 11.09
C PHE A 254 4.27 -11.69 10.59
N LEU A 255 5.34 -11.77 9.78
CA LEU A 255 5.96 -13.04 9.41
C LEU A 255 6.82 -13.54 10.58
N THR A 256 6.82 -14.84 10.82
CA THR A 256 7.59 -15.42 11.94
C THR A 256 9.08 -15.51 11.63
N ASP A 257 9.92 -15.28 12.63
CA ASP A 257 11.36 -15.62 12.68
C ASP A 257 11.67 -16.82 13.59
N LYS A 258 10.64 -17.53 14.06
CA LYS A 258 10.75 -18.67 14.97
C LYS A 258 10.15 -19.95 14.37
N GLN A 259 10.52 -21.08 14.96
CA GLN A 259 9.72 -22.30 14.84
C GLN A 259 8.36 -22.07 15.49
N VAL A 260 7.30 -22.61 14.90
CA VAL A 260 5.93 -22.49 15.41
C VAL A 260 5.85 -23.02 16.84
N ASP A 261 6.55 -24.12 17.13
CA ASP A 261 6.58 -24.76 18.44
C ASP A 261 7.19 -23.89 19.56
N ASP A 262 8.05 -22.94 19.19
CA ASP A 262 8.73 -22.03 20.12
C ASP A 262 7.94 -20.73 20.38
N ILE A 263 6.85 -20.51 19.65
CA ILE A 263 5.95 -19.37 19.88
C ILE A 263 5.20 -19.59 21.19
N THR A 264 5.07 -18.55 22.00
CA THR A 264 4.31 -18.58 23.24
C THR A 264 2.88 -18.07 23.06
N ILE A 265 1.97 -18.43 23.99
CA ILE A 265 0.59 -17.88 24.00
C ILE A 265 0.59 -16.34 24.05
N GLY A 266 1.55 -15.74 24.78
CA GLY A 266 1.70 -14.29 24.88
C GLY A 266 1.97 -13.63 23.53
N GLU A 267 2.74 -14.29 22.66
CA GLU A 267 3.15 -13.78 21.35
C GLU A 267 2.10 -13.96 20.26
N LEU A 268 1.10 -14.84 20.44
CA LEU A 268 0.13 -15.18 19.37
C LEU A 268 -0.60 -13.97 18.77
N ASN A 269 -0.86 -12.91 19.53
CA ASN A 269 -1.53 -11.71 19.00
C ASN A 269 -0.73 -11.01 17.91
N HIS A 270 0.60 -11.19 17.92
CA HIS A 270 1.46 -10.66 16.89
C HIS A 270 1.30 -11.45 15.59
N TYR A 271 1.15 -12.77 15.65
CA TYR A 271 1.15 -13.59 14.43
C TYR A 271 -0.24 -13.87 13.87
N ILE A 272 -1.31 -13.87 14.67
CA ILE A 272 -2.66 -14.23 14.22
C ILE A 272 -3.72 -13.27 14.74
N ASP A 273 -4.86 -13.21 14.04
CA ASP A 273 -5.99 -12.39 14.48
C ASP A 273 -6.57 -12.87 15.82
N LYS A 274 -7.14 -11.93 16.58
CA LYS A 274 -7.74 -12.20 17.89
C LYS A 274 -8.83 -13.27 17.83
N SER A 275 -9.57 -13.40 16.73
CA SER A 275 -10.63 -14.39 16.60
C SER A 275 -10.07 -15.81 16.42
N LEU A 276 -8.99 -15.98 15.64
CA LEU A 276 -8.30 -17.28 15.53
C LEU A 276 -7.65 -17.67 16.86
N LYS A 277 -6.97 -16.73 17.54
CA LYS A 277 -6.40 -16.98 18.87
C LYS A 277 -7.48 -17.41 19.87
N ALA A 278 -8.60 -16.71 19.93
CA ALA A 278 -9.70 -17.06 20.85
C ALA A 278 -10.24 -18.47 20.58
N LYS A 279 -10.45 -18.82 19.30
CA LYS A 279 -10.89 -20.18 18.92
C LYS A 279 -9.87 -21.25 19.30
N TYR A 280 -8.59 -20.99 19.07
CA TYR A 280 -7.52 -21.92 19.41
C TYR A 280 -7.42 -22.15 20.93
N LEU A 281 -7.40 -21.08 21.72
CA LEU A 281 -7.33 -21.18 23.18
C LEU A 281 -8.56 -21.88 23.77
N GLN A 282 -9.74 -21.65 23.19
CA GLN A 282 -10.96 -22.37 23.58
C GLN A 282 -10.86 -23.87 23.26
N ASP A 283 -10.33 -24.24 22.10
CA ASP A 283 -10.11 -25.63 21.71
C ASP A 283 -9.04 -26.33 22.58
N LYS A 284 -8.09 -25.58 23.14
CA LYS A 284 -7.03 -26.06 24.04
C LYS A 284 -7.32 -25.87 25.54
N ALA A 285 -8.52 -25.43 25.94
CA ALA A 285 -8.81 -24.97 27.31
C ALA A 285 -8.52 -26.02 28.41
N ASP A 286 -8.90 -27.29 28.18
CA ASP A 286 -8.67 -28.39 29.14
C ASP A 286 -7.17 -28.68 29.33
N ILE A 287 -6.39 -28.55 28.26
CA ILE A 287 -4.94 -28.77 28.26
C ILE A 287 -4.25 -27.63 29.01
N ILE A 288 -4.59 -26.38 28.68
CA ILE A 288 -4.07 -25.18 29.32
C ILE A 288 -4.24 -25.25 30.86
N THR A 289 -5.40 -25.71 31.31
CA THR A 289 -5.71 -25.87 32.75
C THR A 289 -4.72 -26.83 33.44
N THR A 290 -4.20 -27.82 32.72
CA THR A 290 -3.20 -28.77 33.24
C THR A 290 -1.82 -28.13 33.45
N PHE A 291 -1.43 -27.17 32.59
CA PHE A 291 -0.15 -26.46 32.66
C PHE A 291 -0.14 -25.27 33.62
N TYR A 292 -1.31 -24.64 33.86
CA TYR A 292 -1.45 -23.46 34.73
C TYR A 292 -0.95 -23.67 36.17
N SER A 293 -0.84 -24.93 36.63
CA SER A 293 -0.29 -25.25 37.94
C SER A 293 1.26 -25.22 37.99
N LYS A 294 1.95 -25.11 36.85
CA LYS A 294 3.40 -25.27 36.72
C LYS A 294 4.13 -24.10 36.04
N SER A 295 3.45 -23.35 35.17
CA SER A 295 4.07 -22.26 34.38
C SER A 295 3.12 -21.06 34.26
N ASN A 296 3.68 -19.87 33.99
CA ASN A 296 2.90 -18.69 33.64
C ASN A 296 2.18 -18.90 32.30
N PHE A 297 0.90 -18.52 32.22
CA PHE A 297 0.07 -18.73 31.03
C PHE A 297 0.69 -18.22 29.73
N ASN A 298 1.29 -17.02 29.79
CA ASN A 298 1.85 -16.38 28.62
C ASN A 298 3.18 -17.03 28.16
N GLU A 299 3.80 -17.88 28.98
CA GLU A 299 5.06 -18.57 28.68
C GLU A 299 4.85 -19.97 28.11
N ILE A 300 3.63 -20.51 28.17
CA ILE A 300 3.30 -21.82 27.59
C ILE A 300 3.55 -21.75 26.07
N THR A 301 4.32 -22.70 25.54
CA THR A 301 4.65 -22.72 24.12
C THR A 301 3.61 -23.48 23.30
N ILE A 302 3.53 -23.18 22.00
CA ILE A 302 2.66 -23.92 21.08
C ILE A 302 3.09 -25.38 20.99
N GLY A 303 4.39 -25.66 21.01
CA GLY A 303 4.89 -27.04 21.00
C GLY A 303 4.47 -27.85 22.24
N GLU A 304 4.23 -27.21 23.38
CA GLU A 304 3.63 -27.87 24.55
C GLU A 304 2.14 -28.19 24.34
N LEU A 305 1.39 -27.27 23.74
CA LEU A 305 -0.04 -27.46 23.46
C LEU A 305 -0.29 -28.46 22.32
N GLU A 306 0.53 -28.46 21.27
CA GLU A 306 0.33 -29.29 20.07
C GLU A 306 0.74 -30.76 20.27
N LYS A 307 1.44 -31.08 21.37
CA LYS A 307 1.56 -32.47 21.86
C LYS A 307 0.19 -33.11 22.11
N HIS A 308 -0.82 -32.29 22.41
CA HIS A 308 -2.20 -32.70 22.63
C HIS A 308 -3.06 -32.30 21.42
N LYS A 309 -3.33 -33.29 20.55
CA LYS A 309 -4.13 -33.07 19.33
C LYS A 309 -5.58 -32.73 19.68
N THR A 310 -6.06 -31.64 19.09
CA THR A 310 -7.44 -31.14 19.19
C THR A 310 -7.97 -30.83 17.79
N LYS A 311 -9.03 -30.01 17.65
CA LYS A 311 -9.62 -29.71 16.34
C LYS A 311 -8.83 -28.67 15.55
N ILE A 312 -8.14 -27.77 16.24
CA ILE A 312 -7.35 -26.69 15.65
C ILE A 312 -5.88 -26.95 15.95
N SER A 313 -5.06 -26.95 14.90
CA SER A 313 -3.59 -26.97 14.97
C SER A 313 -3.07 -25.64 14.43
N LEU A 314 -2.18 -24.97 15.15
CA LEU A 314 -1.58 -23.72 14.65
C LEU A 314 -0.58 -23.94 13.51
N HIS A 315 -0.03 -25.14 13.34
CA HIS A 315 0.76 -25.50 12.15
C HIS A 315 -0.05 -25.44 10.85
N ASP A 316 -1.38 -25.42 10.94
CA ASP A 316 -2.22 -25.20 9.77
C ASP A 316 -2.26 -23.72 9.39
N TYR A 317 -1.86 -22.78 10.25
CA TYR A 317 -2.03 -21.34 10.05
C TYR A 317 -0.74 -20.55 10.07
N ILE A 318 0.29 -21.02 10.75
CA ILE A 318 1.61 -20.37 10.89
C ILE A 318 2.67 -21.37 10.42
N PHE A 319 3.71 -20.88 9.75
CA PHE A 319 4.82 -21.71 9.27
C PHE A 319 6.13 -21.33 9.93
N ASP A 320 7.06 -22.27 9.97
CA ASP A 320 8.36 -22.08 10.59
C ASP A 320 9.20 -21.05 9.82
N ASN A 321 9.77 -20.07 10.54
CA ASN A 321 10.80 -19.16 10.05
C ASN A 321 10.47 -18.44 8.73
N GLU A 322 9.21 -18.07 8.50
CA GLU A 322 8.72 -17.33 7.32
C GLU A 322 9.65 -16.19 6.87
N LEU A 323 10.18 -15.38 7.80
CA LEU A 323 11.12 -14.29 7.50
C LEU A 323 12.40 -14.79 6.81
N SER A 324 12.94 -15.94 7.22
CA SER A 324 14.16 -16.51 6.62
C SER A 324 13.97 -16.98 5.17
N HIS A 325 12.72 -17.06 4.70
CA HIS A 325 12.32 -17.32 3.32
C HIS A 325 12.03 -16.02 2.54
N THR A 326 12.22 -14.85 3.15
CA THR A 326 11.84 -13.56 2.57
C THR A 326 13.03 -12.85 1.93
N ILE A 327 12.84 -12.30 0.73
CA ILE A 327 13.75 -11.38 0.05
C ILE A 327 13.05 -10.04 -0.12
N VAL A 328 13.66 -8.97 0.35
CA VAL A 328 13.09 -7.62 0.27
C VAL A 328 13.99 -6.66 -0.50
N ASN A 329 13.36 -5.69 -1.16
CA ASN A 329 14.03 -4.59 -1.83
C ASN A 329 13.29 -3.26 -1.55
N THR A 330 14.04 -2.17 -1.52
CA THR A 330 13.45 -0.83 -1.51
C THR A 330 14.25 0.13 -2.40
N TYR A 331 13.54 1.15 -2.91
CA TYR A 331 14.08 2.18 -3.78
C TYR A 331 14.84 3.27 -3.01
N GLU A 332 14.56 3.55 -1.74
CA GLU A 332 15.19 4.66 -1.03
C GLU A 332 16.24 4.18 -0.02
N LEU A 333 17.46 4.75 -0.03
CA LEU A 333 18.51 4.37 0.90
C LEU A 333 18.09 4.50 2.37
N LYS A 334 17.34 5.55 2.72
CA LYS A 334 16.84 5.75 4.10
C LYS A 334 15.92 4.59 4.53
N GLU A 335 15.10 4.08 3.61
CA GLU A 335 14.20 2.96 3.87
C GLU A 335 15.00 1.67 3.99
N TRP A 336 16.03 1.52 3.16
CA TRP A 336 16.95 0.38 3.21
C TRP A 336 17.66 0.28 4.56
N ILE A 337 18.12 1.40 5.12
CA ILE A 337 18.75 1.46 6.44
C ILE A 337 17.77 1.00 7.54
N VAL A 338 16.52 1.48 7.49
CA VAL A 338 15.46 1.08 8.44
C VAL A 338 15.11 -0.40 8.28
N LEU A 339 14.98 -0.90 7.05
CA LEU A 339 14.76 -2.32 6.79
C LEU A 339 15.86 -3.17 7.41
N ASN A 340 17.12 -2.76 7.23
CA ASN A 340 18.26 -3.49 7.74
C ASN A 340 18.31 -3.52 9.27
N GLU A 341 17.96 -2.40 9.92
CA GLU A 341 17.79 -2.32 11.38
C GLU A 341 16.66 -3.22 11.87
N ARG A 342 15.48 -3.16 11.23
CA ARG A 342 14.30 -3.91 11.67
C ARG A 342 14.43 -5.41 11.45
N ILE A 343 14.82 -5.85 10.25
CA ILE A 343 14.66 -7.26 9.81
C ILE A 343 15.88 -7.85 9.08
N GLY A 344 16.99 -7.11 8.92
CA GLY A 344 18.09 -7.49 8.01
C GLY A 344 18.79 -8.82 8.34
N ASP A 345 18.86 -9.19 9.61
CA ASP A 345 19.40 -10.45 10.14
C ASP A 345 18.40 -11.61 10.15
N ARG A 346 17.11 -11.31 9.91
CA ARG A 346 16.00 -12.26 9.95
C ARG A 346 15.53 -12.69 8.56
N VAL A 347 15.70 -11.81 7.58
CA VAL A 347 15.35 -12.12 6.19
C VAL A 347 16.44 -12.91 5.46
N LYS A 348 16.08 -13.59 4.37
CA LYS A 348 17.04 -14.30 3.52
C LYS A 348 18.04 -13.33 2.90
N LEU A 349 17.54 -12.18 2.43
CA LEU A 349 18.32 -11.15 1.74
C LEU A 349 17.55 -9.82 1.72
N ILE A 350 18.23 -8.73 2.08
CA ILE A 350 17.85 -7.38 1.65
C ILE A 350 18.73 -7.07 0.43
N ILE A 351 18.12 -6.73 -0.72
CA ILE A 351 18.91 -6.33 -1.89
C ILE A 351 19.72 -5.08 -1.52
N PRO A 352 21.06 -5.10 -1.59
CA PRO A 352 21.88 -3.96 -1.19
C PRO A 352 21.73 -2.80 -2.17
N PRO A 353 22.15 -1.57 -1.82
CA PRO A 353 22.19 -0.47 -2.77
C PRO A 353 23.06 -0.81 -3.99
N PRO A 354 22.66 -0.40 -5.20
CA PRO A 354 23.38 -0.73 -6.43
C PRO A 354 24.75 -0.07 -6.53
N GLN A 355 24.96 1.07 -5.85
CA GLN A 355 26.20 1.85 -5.90
C GLN A 355 26.76 2.03 -4.48
N GLU A 356 28.05 2.35 -4.38
CA GLU A 356 28.66 2.73 -3.11
C GLU A 356 27.98 3.97 -2.52
N VAL A 357 27.64 3.90 -1.24
CA VAL A 357 27.04 5.01 -0.51
C VAL A 357 28.15 6.03 -0.22
N SER A 358 28.20 7.11 -1.01
CA SER A 358 29.14 8.23 -0.81
C SER A 358 28.46 9.38 -0.05
N ASN A 359 29.13 9.94 0.97
CA ASN A 359 28.62 11.11 1.71
C ASN A 359 28.52 12.39 0.84
N LYS A 360 29.02 12.36 -0.41
CA LYS A 360 29.15 13.53 -1.29
C LYS A 360 27.95 13.73 -2.23
N ASP A 361 27.25 12.68 -2.63
CA ASP A 361 26.21 12.75 -3.68
C ASP A 361 24.79 12.76 -3.12
N ALA A 362 23.93 13.60 -3.71
CA ALA A 362 22.58 14.02 -3.24
C ALA A 362 21.49 12.93 -3.23
N LEU A 363 21.66 11.87 -4.02
CA LEU A 363 20.66 10.82 -4.27
C LEU A 363 21.38 9.49 -4.39
N VAL A 364 21.35 8.68 -3.33
CA VAL A 364 21.63 7.25 -3.45
C VAL A 364 20.27 6.58 -3.56
N ASP A 365 19.89 6.25 -4.78
CA ASP A 365 18.76 5.35 -5.01
C ASP A 365 19.18 3.96 -4.51
N GLY A 366 18.31 3.30 -3.76
CA GLY A 366 18.35 1.87 -3.47
C GLY A 366 18.12 1.04 -4.73
N GLY A 367 17.60 -0.18 -4.59
CA GLY A 367 17.35 -1.04 -5.74
C GLY A 367 16.10 -0.61 -6.51
N ASP A 368 16.26 -0.07 -7.73
CA ASP A 368 15.13 0.11 -8.63
C ASP A 368 14.66 -1.25 -9.16
N ALA A 369 13.57 -1.76 -8.60
CA ALA A 369 12.95 -3.03 -8.96
C ALA A 369 12.46 -3.10 -10.42
N LEU A 370 12.32 -1.96 -11.10
CA LEU A 370 11.90 -1.87 -12.50
C LEU A 370 13.07 -1.65 -13.47
N SER A 371 14.30 -1.54 -12.95
CA SER A 371 15.53 -1.37 -13.75
C SER A 371 15.88 -2.65 -14.51
N SER A 372 16.50 -2.51 -15.68
CA SER A 372 16.90 -3.68 -16.49
C SER A 372 17.78 -4.65 -15.71
N GLN A 373 18.67 -4.12 -14.88
CA GLN A 373 19.59 -4.88 -14.07
C GLN A 373 18.84 -5.71 -13.03
N PHE A 374 17.86 -5.14 -12.33
CA PHE A 374 17.09 -5.85 -11.32
C PHE A 374 16.22 -6.97 -11.92
N VAL A 375 15.54 -6.73 -13.04
CA VAL A 375 14.67 -7.74 -13.68
C VAL A 375 15.42 -8.78 -14.51
N THR A 376 16.57 -8.45 -15.09
CA THR A 376 17.26 -9.34 -16.05
C THR A 376 18.64 -9.79 -15.63
N GLY A 377 19.25 -9.14 -14.64
CA GLY A 377 20.63 -9.38 -14.22
C GLY A 377 21.67 -8.82 -15.19
N GLN A 378 21.26 -8.02 -16.18
CA GLN A 378 22.20 -7.36 -17.09
C GLN A 378 23.11 -6.43 -16.27
N THR A 379 24.42 -6.59 -16.36
CA THR A 379 25.36 -5.75 -15.61
C THR A 379 25.49 -4.37 -16.23
N SER A 380 25.63 -3.34 -15.39
CA SER A 380 25.98 -1.98 -15.82
C SER A 380 27.20 -1.45 -15.07
N LEU A 381 27.90 -0.50 -15.68
CA LEU A 381 29.04 0.18 -15.07
C LEU A 381 28.64 0.84 -13.73
N GLY A 382 29.52 0.72 -12.73
CA GLY A 382 29.35 1.37 -11.42
C GLY A 382 28.55 0.59 -10.38
N MET A 383 28.11 -0.64 -10.69
CA MET A 383 27.42 -1.48 -9.70
C MET A 383 28.39 -2.21 -8.76
N THR A 384 28.03 -2.29 -7.49
CA THR A 384 28.79 -3.06 -6.48
C THR A 384 28.76 -4.56 -6.79
N LYS A 385 29.77 -5.28 -6.30
CA LYS A 385 29.84 -6.74 -6.48
C LYS A 385 28.68 -7.41 -5.75
N GLU A 386 28.39 -6.95 -4.55
CA GLU A 386 27.36 -7.45 -3.64
C GLU A 386 25.96 -7.32 -4.25
N TYR A 387 25.66 -6.21 -4.92
CA TYR A 387 24.40 -6.03 -5.65
C TYR A 387 24.26 -7.05 -6.78
N ASN A 388 25.28 -7.18 -7.62
CA ASN A 388 25.25 -8.11 -8.75
C ASN A 388 25.09 -9.58 -8.30
N GLU A 389 25.75 -9.96 -7.20
CA GLU A 389 25.61 -11.29 -6.59
C GLU A 389 24.20 -11.50 -6.03
N SER A 390 23.64 -10.49 -5.36
CA SER A 390 22.27 -10.52 -4.82
C SER A 390 21.21 -10.69 -5.91
N ILE A 391 21.32 -9.93 -7.01
CA ILE A 391 20.44 -10.07 -8.18
C ILE A 391 20.62 -11.44 -8.85
N SER A 392 21.86 -11.91 -8.98
CA SER A 392 22.14 -13.24 -9.56
C SER A 392 21.53 -14.35 -8.72
N MET A 393 21.60 -14.26 -7.39
CA MET A 393 20.95 -15.18 -6.46
C MET A 393 19.42 -15.15 -6.63
N LEU A 394 18.80 -13.96 -6.61
CA LEU A 394 17.36 -13.80 -6.79
C LEU A 394 16.88 -14.43 -8.11
N LEU A 395 17.54 -14.12 -9.22
CA LEU A 395 17.18 -14.67 -10.53
C LEU A 395 17.48 -16.16 -10.65
N GLY A 396 18.47 -16.67 -9.91
CA GLY A 396 18.74 -18.10 -9.77
C GLY A 396 17.59 -18.83 -9.08
N ILE A 397 17.06 -18.28 -7.99
CA ILE A 397 15.90 -18.79 -7.26
C ILE A 397 14.66 -18.81 -8.16
N VAL A 398 14.38 -17.71 -8.87
CA VAL A 398 13.24 -17.62 -9.80
C VAL A 398 13.27 -18.73 -10.85
N LYS A 399 14.46 -19.11 -11.32
CA LYS A 399 14.68 -20.18 -12.32
C LYS A 399 14.64 -21.58 -11.73
N ASP A 400 14.77 -21.74 -10.42
CA ASP A 400 14.74 -23.05 -9.78
C ASP A 400 13.35 -23.68 -9.91
N LYS A 401 13.33 -24.95 -10.29
CA LYS A 401 12.11 -25.74 -10.48
C LYS A 401 11.53 -26.25 -9.17
N LYS A 402 12.35 -26.32 -8.11
CA LYS A 402 11.94 -26.80 -6.78
C LYS A 402 11.76 -25.69 -5.75
N THR A 403 11.85 -24.43 -6.17
CA THR A 403 11.61 -23.28 -5.30
C THR A 403 10.53 -22.39 -5.91
N ASN A 404 9.43 -22.24 -5.20
CA ASN A 404 8.28 -21.43 -5.62
C ASN A 404 8.44 -19.97 -5.19
N ILE A 405 7.86 -19.05 -5.95
CA ILE A 405 7.83 -17.62 -5.64
C ILE A 405 6.44 -17.24 -5.16
N ILE A 406 6.39 -16.59 -4.00
CA ILE A 406 5.24 -15.86 -3.48
C ILE A 406 5.61 -14.39 -3.54
N LEU A 407 5.15 -13.67 -4.57
CA LEU A 407 5.27 -12.22 -4.57
C LEU A 407 4.31 -11.65 -3.52
N TYR A 408 4.79 -10.74 -2.68
CA TYR A 408 3.98 -10.09 -1.65
C TYR A 408 4.28 -8.59 -1.65
N GLU A 409 3.39 -7.77 -2.20
CA GLU A 409 3.74 -6.39 -2.52
C GLU A 409 2.59 -5.40 -2.30
N ASN A 410 2.95 -4.18 -1.91
CA ASN A 410 2.11 -2.98 -1.99
C ASN A 410 2.79 -1.93 -2.89
N PRO A 411 2.71 -2.07 -4.23
CA PRO A 411 3.42 -1.19 -5.15
C PRO A 411 2.97 0.27 -5.04
N PRO A 412 3.83 1.23 -5.42
CA PRO A 412 3.45 2.64 -5.49
C PRO A 412 2.28 2.83 -6.45
N TYR A 413 1.19 3.44 -5.97
CA TYR A 413 0.05 3.82 -6.81
C TYR A 413 -0.22 5.32 -6.68
N ARG A 414 -0.74 5.94 -7.75
CA ARG A 414 -1.13 7.35 -7.74
C ARG A 414 -2.51 7.51 -7.12
N ASP A 415 -2.65 8.48 -6.22
CA ASP A 415 -3.99 8.91 -5.78
C ASP A 415 -4.69 9.66 -6.91
N SER A 416 -5.76 9.07 -7.45
CA SER A 416 -6.63 9.65 -8.47
C SER A 416 -7.33 10.93 -8.01
N SER A 417 -7.44 11.17 -6.69
CA SER A 417 -8.02 12.38 -6.10
C SER A 417 -7.02 13.54 -5.93
N ALA A 418 -5.71 13.28 -6.02
CA ALA A 418 -4.64 14.27 -5.87
C ALA A 418 -4.23 14.92 -7.21
N ALA A 419 -5.18 15.15 -8.11
CA ALA A 419 -4.93 15.65 -9.47
C ALA A 419 -4.30 17.07 -9.55
N ASN A 420 -3.99 17.72 -8.42
CA ASN A 420 -3.51 19.11 -8.34
C ASN A 420 -2.25 19.33 -7.48
N VAL A 421 -1.47 18.30 -7.12
CA VAL A 421 -0.17 18.55 -6.47
C VAL A 421 0.93 18.53 -7.53
N GLU A 422 1.33 19.71 -7.99
CA GLU A 422 2.46 19.94 -8.91
C GLU A 422 3.83 19.47 -8.36
N ASN A 423 3.88 18.94 -7.14
CA ASN A 423 5.12 18.56 -6.45
C ASN A 423 5.46 17.06 -6.45
N SER A 424 4.74 16.18 -7.15
CA SER A 424 5.32 14.87 -7.43
C SER A 424 6.40 15.06 -8.49
N THR A 425 7.68 15.01 -8.10
CA THR A 425 8.81 14.95 -9.03
C THR A 425 8.47 13.99 -10.15
N ASN A 426 8.30 14.53 -11.36
CA ASN A 426 8.05 13.77 -12.59
C ASN A 426 9.26 12.86 -12.85
N ARG A 427 9.35 11.73 -12.15
CA ARG A 427 10.25 10.64 -12.54
C ARG A 427 9.71 10.09 -13.84
N THR A 428 10.27 10.55 -14.95
CA THR A 428 9.91 10.11 -16.29
C THR A 428 10.30 8.64 -16.42
N SER A 429 9.33 7.73 -16.35
CA SER A 429 9.51 6.30 -16.68
C SER A 429 9.85 6.05 -18.17
N LYS A 430 9.90 7.11 -18.99
CA LYS A 430 10.35 7.04 -20.39
C LYS A 430 11.79 6.55 -20.44
N GLY A 431 12.00 5.39 -21.06
CA GLY A 431 13.32 4.77 -21.23
C GLY A 431 13.66 3.64 -20.25
N ALA A 432 12.83 3.39 -19.23
CA ALA A 432 12.99 2.21 -18.37
C ALA A 432 12.59 0.93 -19.12
N LEU A 433 13.31 -0.18 -18.89
CA LEU A 433 13.08 -1.44 -19.60
C LEU A 433 11.65 -1.94 -19.42
N VAL A 434 11.15 -2.01 -18.18
CA VAL A 434 9.80 -2.48 -17.89
C VAL A 434 8.74 -1.62 -18.56
N PHE A 435 8.91 -0.30 -18.59
CA PHE A 435 8.01 0.60 -19.30
C PHE A 435 7.96 0.29 -20.80
N GLU A 436 9.11 0.15 -21.47
CA GLU A 436 9.15 -0.13 -22.91
C GLU A 436 8.65 -1.54 -23.25
N GLU A 437 8.93 -2.56 -22.42
CA GLU A 437 8.40 -3.91 -22.62
C GLU A 437 6.88 -3.97 -22.41
N MET A 438 6.37 -3.40 -21.31
CA MET A 438 4.94 -3.33 -21.05
C MET A 438 4.21 -2.55 -22.15
N LYS A 439 4.82 -1.48 -22.69
CA LYS A 439 4.27 -0.70 -23.79
C LYS A 439 4.09 -1.53 -25.06
N LYS A 440 4.98 -2.50 -25.35
CA LYS A 440 4.83 -3.44 -26.47
C LYS A 440 3.66 -4.41 -26.25
N ASP A 441 3.35 -4.70 -24.99
CA ASP A 441 2.30 -5.63 -24.57
C ASP A 441 0.92 -4.99 -24.39
N LEU A 442 0.81 -3.65 -24.46
CA LEU A 442 -0.48 -2.94 -24.33
C LEU A 442 -1.59 -3.49 -25.24
N LYS A 443 -1.24 -3.97 -26.44
CA LYS A 443 -2.19 -4.57 -27.39
C LYS A 443 -2.89 -5.84 -26.86
N ASN A 444 -2.29 -6.51 -25.87
CA ASN A 444 -2.82 -7.70 -25.23
C ASN A 444 -3.58 -7.38 -23.93
N LEU A 445 -3.56 -6.12 -23.49
CA LEU A 445 -4.27 -5.64 -22.30
C LEU A 445 -5.60 -4.98 -22.69
N ALA A 446 -6.63 -5.19 -21.88
CA ALA A 446 -7.93 -4.56 -22.08
C ALA A 446 -7.84 -3.04 -21.81
N ASN A 447 -8.60 -2.26 -22.59
CA ASN A 447 -8.79 -0.81 -22.38
C ASN A 447 -7.52 -0.02 -22.05
N SER A 448 -6.39 -0.41 -22.66
CA SER A 448 -5.08 0.09 -22.32
C SER A 448 -4.62 1.18 -23.28
N ASN A 449 -3.75 2.06 -22.80
CA ASN A 449 -3.05 3.04 -23.63
C ASN A 449 -1.67 3.34 -23.03
N VAL A 450 -0.91 4.24 -23.62
CA VAL A 450 0.44 4.59 -23.12
C VAL A 450 0.43 5.07 -21.67
N SER A 451 -0.66 5.69 -21.19
CA SER A 451 -0.80 6.08 -19.79
C SER A 451 -0.93 4.87 -18.85
N THR A 452 -1.48 3.74 -19.34
CA THR A 452 -1.52 2.47 -18.60
C THR A 452 -0.11 1.99 -18.29
N ALA A 453 0.80 2.03 -19.27
CA ALA A 453 2.20 1.64 -19.07
C ALA A 453 3.00 2.65 -18.22
N ARG A 454 2.58 3.92 -18.17
CA ARG A 454 3.23 4.94 -17.31
C ARG A 454 2.87 4.80 -15.83
N ASP A 455 1.80 4.10 -15.51
CA ASP A 455 1.41 3.85 -14.13
C ASP A 455 2.42 2.88 -13.48
N ILE A 456 2.98 3.29 -12.34
CA ILE A 456 4.04 2.52 -11.67
C ILE A 456 3.45 1.23 -11.09
N SER A 457 2.25 1.26 -10.51
CA SER A 457 1.59 0.06 -9.98
C SER A 457 1.41 -0.98 -11.09
N ASN A 458 0.96 -0.55 -12.27
CA ASN A 458 0.82 -1.47 -13.40
C ASN A 458 2.17 -2.05 -13.88
N GLN A 459 3.25 -1.28 -13.84
CA GLN A 459 4.59 -1.77 -14.19
C GLN A 459 5.09 -2.82 -13.18
N PHE A 460 4.87 -2.63 -11.88
CA PHE A 460 5.16 -3.64 -10.86
C PHE A 460 4.36 -4.92 -11.09
N ILE A 461 3.05 -4.80 -11.29
CA ILE A 461 2.16 -5.95 -11.53
C ILE A 461 2.59 -6.70 -12.79
N TRP A 462 2.76 -5.99 -13.90
CA TRP A 462 3.16 -6.58 -15.18
C TRP A 462 4.53 -7.26 -15.09
N SER A 463 5.52 -6.61 -14.48
CA SER A 463 6.86 -7.20 -14.32
C SER A 463 6.87 -8.39 -13.36
N GLY A 464 6.02 -8.39 -12.32
CA GLY A 464 5.85 -9.53 -11.41
C GLY A 464 5.47 -10.80 -12.17
N TRP A 465 4.44 -10.71 -13.00
CA TRP A 465 4.00 -11.80 -13.87
C TRP A 465 5.01 -12.20 -14.94
N ASN A 466 5.75 -11.23 -15.50
CA ASN A 466 6.61 -11.49 -16.66
C ASN A 466 8.04 -11.89 -16.30
N PHE A 467 8.53 -11.57 -15.11
CA PHE A 467 9.93 -11.84 -14.73
C PHE A 467 10.10 -12.75 -13.52
N TYR A 468 9.17 -12.78 -12.56
CA TYR A 468 9.37 -13.48 -11.28
C TYR A 468 8.47 -14.70 -11.10
N ILE A 469 7.22 -14.59 -11.52
CA ILE A 469 6.22 -15.65 -11.40
C ILE A 469 6.28 -16.56 -12.64
N LYS A 470 6.84 -17.77 -12.50
CA LYS A 470 7.21 -18.65 -13.62
C LYS A 470 6.52 -19.99 -13.62
N LYS A 471 6.07 -20.46 -12.46
CA LYS A 471 5.46 -21.78 -12.27
C LYS A 471 3.96 -21.64 -12.00
N PRO A 472 3.10 -22.61 -12.37
CA PRO A 472 1.64 -22.52 -12.17
C PRO A 472 1.22 -22.41 -10.69
N ASP A 473 2.09 -22.87 -9.81
CA ASP A 473 2.02 -22.92 -8.35
C ASP A 473 2.90 -21.82 -7.71
N ASP A 474 3.30 -20.80 -8.48
CA ASP A 474 3.75 -19.53 -7.93
C ASP A 474 2.51 -18.65 -7.62
N TYR A 475 2.65 -17.78 -6.63
CA TYR A 475 1.55 -16.98 -6.08
C TYR A 475 1.90 -15.50 -6.01
N PHE A 476 0.88 -14.65 -6.04
CA PHE A 476 1.03 -13.20 -5.89
C PHE A 476 -0.03 -12.66 -4.93
N VAL A 477 0.40 -12.22 -3.74
CA VAL A 477 -0.38 -11.42 -2.81
C VAL A 477 -0.14 -9.94 -3.13
N LEU A 478 -1.14 -9.29 -3.72
CA LEU A 478 -1.00 -7.96 -4.30
C LEU A 478 -1.96 -6.96 -3.68
N PHE A 479 -1.43 -5.87 -3.12
CA PHE A 479 -2.19 -4.65 -2.86
C PHE A 479 -2.21 -3.76 -4.11
N SER A 480 -3.38 -3.40 -4.61
CA SER A 480 -3.53 -2.42 -5.70
C SER A 480 -5.00 -1.98 -5.84
N PRO A 481 -5.29 -0.77 -6.36
CA PRO A 481 -6.64 -0.45 -6.82
C PRO A 481 -7.13 -1.46 -7.86
N ILE A 482 -8.32 -2.06 -7.65
CA ILE A 482 -8.82 -3.22 -8.42
C ILE A 482 -8.94 -3.00 -9.94
N LYS A 483 -8.80 -1.76 -10.40
CA LYS A 483 -8.76 -1.35 -11.81
C LYS A 483 -7.83 -2.21 -12.68
N TYR A 484 -6.68 -2.65 -12.16
CA TYR A 484 -5.70 -3.46 -12.90
C TYR A 484 -6.32 -4.76 -13.42
N TRP A 485 -7.18 -5.41 -12.63
CA TRP A 485 -7.95 -6.58 -13.04
C TRP A 485 -9.25 -6.16 -13.74
N LYS A 486 -10.03 -5.28 -13.10
CA LYS A 486 -11.41 -4.94 -13.50
C LYS A 486 -11.53 -4.38 -14.91
N SER A 487 -10.54 -3.60 -15.37
CA SER A 487 -10.61 -2.90 -16.66
C SER A 487 -9.41 -3.12 -17.57
N LEU A 488 -8.26 -3.53 -17.02
CA LEU A 488 -7.00 -3.61 -17.76
C LEU A 488 -6.57 -5.04 -18.12
N GLY A 489 -7.12 -6.07 -17.46
CA GLY A 489 -6.71 -7.46 -17.68
C GLY A 489 -5.27 -7.76 -17.24
N LEU A 490 -4.72 -7.02 -16.28
CA LEU A 490 -3.38 -7.27 -15.71
C LEU A 490 -3.35 -8.39 -14.65
N GLY A 491 -4.51 -8.96 -14.33
CA GLY A 491 -4.67 -10.01 -13.32
C GLY A 491 -5.46 -11.21 -13.83
N GLU A 492 -5.34 -11.56 -15.12
CA GLU A 492 -6.00 -12.73 -15.72
C GLU A 492 -5.37 -14.04 -15.21
N ARG A 493 -5.57 -14.29 -13.92
CA ARG A 493 -4.99 -15.35 -13.11
C ARG A 493 -6.06 -15.98 -12.23
N GLU A 494 -5.77 -17.14 -11.66
CA GLU A 494 -6.70 -17.82 -10.77
C GLU A 494 -6.81 -17.06 -9.45
N PHE A 495 -8.01 -16.57 -9.14
CA PHE A 495 -8.33 -15.94 -7.88
C PHE A 495 -8.52 -16.99 -6.80
N ILE A 496 -7.78 -16.87 -5.69
CA ILE A 496 -7.85 -17.80 -4.56
C ILE A 496 -8.61 -17.20 -3.38
N ASP A 497 -8.32 -15.94 -3.05
CA ASP A 497 -8.96 -15.18 -1.96
C ASP A 497 -8.59 -13.70 -2.04
N GLY A 498 -9.30 -12.85 -1.32
CA GLY A 498 -8.90 -11.45 -1.20
C GLY A 498 -9.81 -10.56 -0.36
N PHE A 499 -9.29 -9.39 -0.06
CA PHE A 499 -9.87 -8.40 0.83
C PHE A 499 -9.95 -7.02 0.15
N LEU A 500 -10.88 -6.19 0.62
CA LEU A 500 -10.88 -4.75 0.39
C LEU A 500 -10.53 -4.03 1.69
N PHE A 501 -9.64 -3.05 1.60
CA PHE A 501 -9.25 -2.20 2.70
C PHE A 501 -9.53 -0.74 2.41
N ASN A 502 -9.71 0.05 3.47
CA ASN A 502 -9.97 1.47 3.34
C ASN A 502 -8.66 2.24 3.18
N ARG A 503 -8.49 2.88 2.02
CA ARG A 503 -7.29 3.63 1.66
C ARG A 503 -7.02 4.83 2.58
N GLN A 504 -8.00 5.27 3.38
CA GLN A 504 -7.81 6.40 4.29
C GLN A 504 -6.68 6.19 5.31
N TYR A 505 -6.43 4.94 5.70
CA TYR A 505 -5.36 4.59 6.65
C TYR A 505 -3.97 4.52 5.99
N PHE A 506 -3.89 4.66 4.68
CA PHE A 506 -2.65 4.77 3.91
C PHE A 506 -2.29 6.25 3.64
N HIS A 507 -2.76 7.17 4.50
CA HIS A 507 -2.61 8.63 4.36
C HIS A 507 -3.21 9.22 3.06
N ALA A 508 -4.28 8.62 2.54
CA ALA A 508 -4.98 9.07 1.34
C ALA A 508 -6.46 9.39 1.61
N GLY A 509 -7.20 9.84 0.59
CA GLY A 509 -8.66 9.96 0.69
C GLY A 509 -9.35 8.59 0.80
N PRO A 510 -10.51 8.49 1.49
CA PRO A 510 -11.25 7.23 1.63
C PRO A 510 -11.66 6.69 0.26
N SER A 511 -11.18 5.48 -0.04
CA SER A 511 -11.43 4.70 -1.25
C SER A 511 -11.06 3.24 -1.02
N ALA A 512 -11.42 2.33 -1.94
CA ALA A 512 -11.06 0.93 -1.83
C ALA A 512 -9.64 0.66 -2.37
N ILE A 513 -8.87 -0.15 -1.65
CA ILE A 513 -7.70 -0.86 -2.17
C ILE A 513 -7.90 -2.36 -1.98
N SER A 514 -7.67 -3.15 -3.03
CA SER A 514 -7.77 -4.61 -2.93
C SER A 514 -6.44 -5.22 -2.52
N CYS A 515 -6.48 -6.25 -1.68
CA CYS A 515 -5.38 -7.15 -1.38
C CYS A 515 -5.80 -8.57 -1.81
N ILE A 516 -5.21 -9.11 -2.87
CA ILE A 516 -5.69 -10.35 -3.50
C ILE A 516 -4.55 -11.37 -3.61
N LEU A 517 -4.86 -12.62 -3.28
CA LEU A 517 -4.04 -13.78 -3.59
C LEU A 517 -4.43 -14.35 -4.95
N TRP A 518 -3.48 -14.26 -5.88
CA TRP A 518 -3.55 -14.87 -7.19
C TRP A 518 -2.63 -16.09 -7.26
N GLN A 519 -3.08 -17.14 -7.95
CA GLN A 519 -2.24 -18.24 -8.38
C GLN A 519 -1.90 -18.06 -9.88
N ASN A 520 -0.68 -18.41 -10.27
CA ASN A 520 -0.20 -18.25 -11.66
C ASN A 520 -0.78 -19.28 -12.65
N GLN A 521 -2.09 -19.47 -12.62
CA GLN A 521 -2.84 -20.19 -13.65
C GLN A 521 -3.67 -19.18 -14.42
N VAL A 522 -3.64 -19.23 -15.74
CA VAL A 522 -4.45 -18.32 -16.56
C VAL A 522 -5.92 -18.62 -16.33
N ASN A 523 -6.65 -17.63 -15.83
CA ASN A 523 -8.08 -17.70 -15.64
C ASN A 523 -8.68 -16.31 -15.88
N SER A 524 -9.78 -16.24 -16.63
CA SER A 524 -10.51 -15.00 -16.89
C SER A 524 -11.89 -15.10 -16.28
N GLN A 525 -11.98 -14.68 -15.02
CA GLN A 525 -13.25 -14.56 -14.31
C GLN A 525 -13.88 -13.19 -14.58
N GLU A 526 -15.21 -13.13 -14.68
CA GLU A 526 -15.95 -11.88 -14.89
C GLU A 526 -16.36 -11.18 -13.58
N GLU A 527 -16.28 -11.90 -12.46
CA GLU A 527 -16.69 -11.42 -11.13
C GLU A 527 -15.74 -11.97 -10.05
N LEU A 528 -15.37 -11.11 -9.10
CA LEU A 528 -14.70 -11.47 -7.84
C LEU A 528 -15.59 -11.09 -6.66
N THR A 529 -15.48 -11.81 -5.56
CA THR A 529 -16.09 -11.43 -4.28
C THR A 529 -14.97 -11.18 -3.27
N LEU A 530 -14.94 -9.98 -2.70
CA LEU A 530 -13.93 -9.58 -1.71
C LEU A 530 -14.59 -9.14 -0.41
N LYS A 531 -14.03 -9.54 0.73
CA LYS A 531 -14.50 -9.11 2.05
C LYS A 531 -13.95 -7.72 2.38
N ALA A 532 -14.82 -6.77 2.70
CA ALA A 532 -14.42 -5.42 3.08
C ALA A 532 -14.12 -5.33 4.58
N PHE A 533 -12.89 -4.91 4.89
CA PHE A 533 -12.42 -4.67 6.26
C PHE A 533 -12.09 -3.19 6.46
N ASP A 534 -12.55 -2.64 7.59
CA ASP A 534 -12.21 -1.30 8.06
C ASP A 534 -11.49 -1.40 9.41
N ILE A 535 -10.73 -0.37 9.78
CA ILE A 535 -10.10 -0.29 11.11
C ILE A 535 -11.07 0.38 12.07
N ASP A 536 -11.33 -0.25 13.22
CA ASP A 536 -12.07 0.37 14.31
C ASP A 536 -11.18 1.40 15.02
N ASN A 537 -11.49 2.67 14.81
CA ASN A 537 -10.78 3.78 15.44
C ASN A 537 -11.43 4.25 16.75
N LYS A 538 -12.48 3.57 17.23
CA LYS A 538 -13.15 3.90 18.49
C LYS A 538 -12.36 3.38 19.68
N LYS A 539 -11.15 3.93 19.88
CA LYS A 539 -10.26 3.58 21.00
C LYS A 539 -11.05 3.56 22.33
N THR A 540 -11.38 2.38 22.84
CA THR A 540 -11.80 2.22 24.24
C THR A 540 -10.55 2.15 25.12
N PRO A 541 -10.64 2.46 26.43
CA PRO A 541 -9.53 2.29 27.35
C PRO A 541 -8.96 0.85 27.39
N GLU A 542 -9.71 -0.16 26.93
CA GLU A 542 -9.28 -1.56 26.85
C GLU A 542 -8.68 -1.97 25.48
N GLN A 543 -8.68 -1.09 24.45
CA GLN A 543 -8.13 -1.38 23.13
C GLN A 543 -6.70 -0.82 23.01
N GLU A 544 -5.70 -1.68 23.14
CA GLU A 544 -4.28 -1.33 22.89
C GLU A 544 -3.94 -1.25 21.39
N ASP A 545 -4.63 -2.04 20.54
CA ASP A 545 -4.35 -2.18 19.10
C ASP A 545 -5.57 -1.89 18.21
N ASP A 546 -5.31 -1.47 16.97
CA ASP A 546 -6.31 -1.27 15.91
C ASP A 546 -7.02 -2.60 15.56
N GLU A 547 -8.34 -2.68 15.77
CA GLU A 547 -9.13 -3.88 15.46
C GLU A 547 -9.76 -3.79 14.06
N LEU A 548 -10.00 -4.93 13.40
CA LEU A 548 -10.66 -4.96 12.10
C LEU A 548 -12.15 -5.26 12.21
N LEU A 549 -12.95 -4.43 11.56
CA LEU A 549 -14.39 -4.62 11.38
C LEU A 549 -14.67 -5.20 9.99
N ILE A 550 -15.43 -6.29 9.94
CA ILE A 550 -16.00 -6.80 8.68
C ILE A 550 -17.24 -5.96 8.37
N LEU A 551 -17.23 -5.28 7.23
CA LEU A 551 -18.35 -4.44 6.82
C LEU A 551 -19.32 -5.19 5.89
N ASP A 552 -18.81 -5.81 4.83
CA ASP A 552 -19.64 -6.39 3.76
C ASP A 552 -18.83 -7.36 2.87
N GLU A 553 -19.52 -8.12 2.03
CA GLU A 553 -18.95 -8.89 0.93
C GLU A 553 -19.26 -8.21 -0.42
N ILE A 554 -18.24 -7.63 -1.03
CA ILE A 554 -18.39 -6.81 -2.23
C ILE A 554 -18.14 -7.65 -3.48
N LYS A 555 -19.16 -7.72 -4.33
CA LYS A 555 -19.05 -8.31 -5.67
C LYS A 555 -18.54 -7.28 -6.67
N ILE A 556 -17.40 -7.57 -7.29
CA ILE A 556 -16.74 -6.71 -8.26
C ILE A 556 -16.78 -7.39 -9.62
N LYS A 557 -17.40 -6.73 -10.60
CA LYS A 557 -17.48 -7.23 -11.98
C LYS A 557 -16.51 -6.52 -12.91
N LYS A 558 -15.98 -7.21 -13.91
CA LYS A 558 -15.18 -6.61 -14.99
C LYS A 558 -16.00 -5.60 -15.79
N THR A 559 -15.29 -4.66 -16.41
CA THR A 559 -15.85 -3.67 -17.33
C THR A 559 -15.11 -3.68 -18.65
N HIS A 560 -15.86 -3.70 -19.76
CA HIS A 560 -15.28 -3.90 -21.08
C HIS A 560 -15.30 -2.63 -21.93
N CYS A 561 -16.33 -1.79 -21.80
CA CYS A 561 -16.50 -0.59 -22.62
C CYS A 561 -16.75 0.67 -21.79
N THR A 562 -16.05 1.77 -22.06
CA THR A 562 -16.41 3.08 -21.50
C THR A 562 -17.72 3.60 -22.10
N LEU A 563 -18.25 4.75 -21.65
CA LEU A 563 -19.46 5.36 -22.22
C LEU A 563 -19.26 5.96 -23.63
N GLU A 564 -18.04 5.98 -24.17
CA GLU A 564 -17.73 6.59 -25.48
C GLU A 564 -18.58 6.06 -26.65
N PRO A 565 -18.91 4.76 -26.76
CA PRO A 565 -19.76 4.24 -27.84
C PRO A 565 -21.12 4.92 -27.95
N TYR A 566 -21.63 5.51 -26.86
CA TYR A 566 -22.91 6.21 -26.86
C TYR A 566 -22.83 7.67 -27.31
N PHE A 567 -21.64 8.21 -27.55
CA PHE A 567 -21.47 9.63 -27.89
C PHE A 567 -22.05 9.94 -29.27
N ASP A 568 -22.78 11.05 -29.39
CA ASP A 568 -23.28 11.52 -30.69
C ASP A 568 -22.12 12.11 -31.52
N LYS A 569 -21.78 11.42 -32.61
CA LYS A 569 -20.71 11.81 -33.55
C LYS A 569 -21.26 12.48 -34.82
N ARG A 570 -22.57 12.75 -34.91
CA ARG A 570 -23.20 13.36 -36.09
C ARG A 570 -22.75 14.81 -36.26
N SER A 571 -22.55 15.19 -37.52
CA SER A 571 -22.38 16.58 -37.95
C SER A 571 -23.52 16.96 -38.90
N PHE A 572 -23.88 18.24 -38.91
CA PHE A 572 -24.95 18.76 -39.75
C PHE A 572 -24.44 19.91 -40.64
N PRO A 573 -25.00 20.10 -41.86
CA PRO A 573 -24.58 21.19 -42.75
C PRO A 573 -24.71 22.60 -42.13
N ASN A 574 -25.62 22.75 -41.17
CA ASN A 574 -25.86 24.02 -40.46
C ASN A 574 -25.00 24.18 -39.19
N ASP A 575 -24.08 23.25 -38.90
CA ASP A 575 -23.12 23.41 -37.81
C ASP A 575 -22.12 24.51 -38.18
N ARG A 576 -22.27 25.68 -37.56
CA ARG A 576 -21.42 26.85 -37.80
C ARG A 576 -20.32 26.92 -36.76
N GLU A 577 -19.08 27.06 -37.20
CA GLU A 577 -17.93 27.21 -36.30
C GLU A 577 -18.07 28.50 -35.47
N THR A 578 -17.73 28.43 -34.18
CA THR A 578 -17.69 29.57 -33.26
C THR A 578 -16.41 29.53 -32.41
N LYS A 579 -16.02 30.69 -31.88
CA LYS A 579 -14.89 30.84 -30.96
C LYS A 579 -15.31 30.73 -29.48
N VAL A 580 -16.60 30.48 -29.22
CA VAL A 580 -17.13 30.32 -27.87
C VAL A 580 -16.84 28.90 -27.37
N TYR A 581 -16.12 28.83 -26.25
CA TYR A 581 -15.85 27.60 -25.50
C TYR A 581 -16.25 27.80 -24.04
N PHE A 582 -16.39 26.69 -23.33
CA PHE A 582 -16.91 26.66 -21.97
C PHE A 582 -15.88 26.12 -20.96
N GLU A 583 -15.82 26.77 -19.80
CA GLU A 583 -15.15 26.28 -18.61
C GLU A 583 -15.98 25.20 -17.90
N ASN A 584 -15.39 24.57 -16.88
CA ASN A 584 -16.05 23.51 -16.11
C ASN A 584 -17.31 23.97 -15.39
N ASP A 585 -17.38 25.25 -15.03
CA ASP A 585 -18.53 25.89 -14.39
C ASP A 585 -19.57 26.36 -15.43
N GLY A 586 -19.37 26.15 -16.72
CA GLY A 586 -20.30 26.57 -17.76
C GLY A 586 -20.26 28.05 -18.12
N LYS A 587 -19.30 28.84 -17.61
CA LYS A 587 -19.01 30.18 -18.14
C LYS A 587 -18.23 30.08 -19.44
N GLU A 588 -18.30 31.14 -20.25
CA GLU A 588 -17.46 31.29 -21.42
C GLU A 588 -15.98 31.40 -21.02
N THR A 589 -15.13 30.64 -21.71
CA THR A 589 -13.67 30.67 -21.54
C THR A 589 -13.10 32.04 -21.93
N THR A 590 -12.25 32.62 -21.07
CA THR A 590 -11.50 33.84 -21.38
C THR A 590 -10.00 33.59 -21.22
N GLY A 591 -9.20 33.94 -22.25
CA GLY A 591 -7.73 33.89 -22.19
C GLY A 591 -7.07 32.50 -22.08
N ARG A 592 -7.83 31.39 -22.09
CA ARG A 592 -7.30 30.03 -22.03
C ARG A 592 -7.06 29.45 -23.43
N LYS A 593 -6.06 28.58 -23.55
CA LYS A 593 -5.87 27.74 -24.75
C LYS A 593 -7.05 26.78 -24.92
N THR A 594 -7.62 26.77 -26.12
CA THR A 594 -8.70 25.87 -26.52
C THR A 594 -8.21 24.85 -27.54
N ASP A 595 -8.67 23.60 -27.42
CA ASP A 595 -8.36 22.52 -28.37
C ASP A 595 -9.50 22.39 -29.40
N GLY A 596 -9.18 21.89 -30.61
CA GLY A 596 -10.11 21.60 -31.70
C GLY A 596 -11.16 22.67 -32.03
N LYS A 597 -12.31 22.27 -32.60
CA LYS A 597 -13.35 23.19 -33.11
C LYS A 597 -14.62 23.19 -32.25
N SER A 598 -15.20 24.37 -32.04
CA SER A 598 -16.51 24.56 -31.40
C SER A 598 -17.57 24.94 -32.44
N TYR A 599 -18.80 24.48 -32.25
CA TYR A 599 -19.91 24.69 -33.18
C TYR A 599 -21.16 25.20 -32.48
N VAL A 600 -21.95 25.98 -33.23
CA VAL A 600 -23.29 26.41 -32.87
C VAL A 600 -24.28 25.96 -33.95
N ASN A 601 -25.45 25.50 -33.50
CA ASN A 601 -26.59 25.12 -34.33
C ASN A 601 -27.85 25.20 -33.46
N GLU A 602 -28.99 25.53 -34.05
CA GLU A 602 -30.29 25.54 -33.37
C GLU A 602 -30.64 24.19 -32.74
N ASN A 603 -30.22 23.08 -33.37
CA ASN A 603 -30.44 21.76 -32.82
C ASN A 603 -29.42 21.36 -31.73
N ILE A 604 -28.37 22.15 -31.44
CA ILE A 604 -27.44 21.90 -30.33
C ILE A 604 -28.02 22.52 -29.06
N VAL A 605 -28.41 21.68 -28.12
CA VAL A 605 -29.07 22.10 -26.87
C VAL A 605 -28.15 22.01 -25.66
N GLY A 606 -27.02 21.32 -25.80
CA GLY A 606 -25.98 21.20 -24.78
C GLY A 606 -24.78 20.40 -25.27
N TYR A 607 -23.83 20.17 -24.38
CA TYR A 607 -22.61 19.42 -24.59
C TYR A 607 -22.32 18.60 -23.34
N LEU A 608 -22.24 17.28 -23.49
CA LEU A 608 -21.99 16.36 -22.38
C LEU A 608 -20.58 15.81 -22.46
N VAL A 609 -19.83 16.00 -21.38
CA VAL A 609 -18.55 15.35 -21.10
C VAL A 609 -18.80 14.20 -20.15
N ALA A 610 -18.35 12.99 -20.49
CA ALA A 610 -18.49 11.78 -19.66
C ALA A 610 -17.30 10.83 -19.88
N LYS A 611 -16.15 11.12 -19.26
CA LYS A 611 -14.86 10.49 -19.62
C LYS A 611 -14.60 9.20 -18.86
N GLY A 612 -14.00 8.21 -19.53
CA GLY A 612 -13.43 7.02 -18.92
C GLY A 612 -14.40 6.24 -18.02
N TYR A 613 -13.84 5.36 -17.20
CA TYR A 613 -14.59 4.51 -16.27
C TYR A 613 -14.93 5.20 -14.94
N ALA A 614 -14.04 6.06 -14.44
CA ALA A 614 -14.13 6.58 -13.07
C ALA A 614 -15.39 7.45 -12.86
N VAL A 615 -16.01 7.31 -11.69
CA VAL A 615 -17.16 8.11 -11.25
C VAL A 615 -16.65 9.28 -10.42
N THR A 616 -16.03 10.26 -11.08
CA THR A 616 -15.51 11.45 -10.39
C THR A 616 -16.13 12.73 -10.91
N GLN A 617 -16.09 13.76 -10.07
CA GLN A 617 -16.53 15.10 -10.44
C GLN A 617 -15.76 15.70 -11.61
N HIS A 618 -14.52 15.23 -11.87
CA HIS A 618 -13.67 15.75 -12.93
C HIS A 618 -13.96 15.15 -14.31
N ASP A 619 -14.74 14.07 -14.34
CA ASP A 619 -15.03 13.28 -15.53
C ASP A 619 -16.40 13.55 -16.13
N VAL A 620 -17.20 14.45 -15.53
CA VAL A 620 -18.53 14.80 -16.02
C VAL A 620 -18.82 16.29 -16.00
N TYR A 621 -19.31 16.82 -17.12
CA TYR A 621 -19.82 18.19 -17.23
C TYR A 621 -20.95 18.23 -18.25
N LEU A 622 -22.08 18.85 -17.88
CA LEU A 622 -23.16 19.17 -18.80
C LEU A 622 -23.17 20.69 -19.02
N LEU A 623 -22.78 21.11 -20.22
CA LEU A 623 -22.50 22.51 -20.57
C LEU A 623 -23.40 22.97 -21.70
N ARG A 624 -23.54 24.29 -21.89
CA ARG A 624 -24.33 24.82 -23.01
C ARG A 624 -23.67 24.59 -24.38
N GLY A 625 -22.35 24.48 -24.42
CA GLY A 625 -21.58 24.18 -25.63
C GLY A 625 -20.21 23.59 -25.30
N THR A 626 -19.32 23.57 -26.29
CA THR A 626 -18.05 22.84 -26.26
C THR A 626 -17.14 23.26 -25.11
N ARG A 627 -16.68 22.29 -24.33
CA ARG A 627 -15.64 22.51 -23.31
C ARG A 627 -14.31 22.89 -23.95
N TYR A 628 -13.54 23.78 -23.33
CA TYR A 628 -12.26 24.30 -23.85
C TYR A 628 -11.27 23.24 -24.39
N ASN A 629 -11.27 22.00 -23.89
CA ASN A 629 -10.34 20.95 -24.33
C ASN A 629 -11.01 19.73 -24.99
N ILE A 630 -12.25 19.88 -25.46
CA ILE A 630 -13.01 18.92 -26.31
C ILE A 630 -12.87 17.46 -25.89
N ARG A 631 -13.67 17.06 -24.90
CA ARG A 631 -13.71 15.67 -24.39
C ARG A 631 -15.13 15.15 -24.15
N GLY A 632 -16.07 15.65 -24.94
CA GLY A 632 -17.49 15.31 -24.87
C GLY A 632 -18.13 15.32 -26.26
N PHE A 633 -19.45 15.37 -26.27
CA PHE A 633 -20.26 15.35 -27.49
C PHE A 633 -21.47 16.27 -27.38
N TYR A 634 -22.00 16.69 -28.53
CA TYR A 634 -23.17 17.55 -28.56
C TYR A 634 -24.44 16.78 -28.22
N LEU A 635 -25.28 17.36 -27.36
CA LEU A 635 -26.65 16.94 -27.18
C LEU A 635 -27.50 17.64 -28.24
N ARG A 636 -28.24 16.86 -29.03
CA ARG A 636 -29.10 17.39 -30.09
C ARG A 636 -30.57 17.35 -29.68
N SER A 637 -31.37 18.27 -30.20
CA SER A 637 -32.78 18.44 -29.82
C SER A 637 -33.65 17.19 -30.06
N ASP A 638 -33.21 16.30 -30.95
CA ASP A 638 -33.88 15.04 -31.30
C ASP A 638 -33.50 13.86 -30.39
N ASN A 639 -32.30 13.86 -29.78
CA ASN A 639 -31.78 12.70 -29.04
C ASN A 639 -31.31 12.99 -27.60
N PHE A 640 -31.36 14.23 -27.12
CA PHE A 640 -30.77 14.58 -25.83
C PHE A 640 -31.29 13.71 -24.67
N ILE A 641 -32.59 13.36 -24.66
CA ILE A 641 -33.20 12.49 -23.64
C ILE A 641 -32.53 11.11 -23.58
N GLU A 642 -32.15 10.54 -24.73
CA GLU A 642 -31.45 9.25 -24.81
C GLU A 642 -30.03 9.33 -24.25
N LYS A 643 -29.44 10.52 -24.17
CA LYS A 643 -28.04 10.71 -23.74
C LYS A 643 -27.91 11.15 -22.28
N LEU A 644 -28.97 11.70 -21.68
CA LEU A 644 -28.98 12.13 -20.28
C LEU A 644 -28.78 11.00 -19.24
N PRO A 645 -29.09 9.72 -19.48
CA PRO A 645 -28.69 8.63 -18.59
C PRO A 645 -27.19 8.54 -18.34
N LEU A 646 -26.35 8.93 -19.31
CA LEU A 646 -24.89 8.94 -19.16
C LEU A 646 -24.44 9.97 -18.13
N PHE A 647 -25.11 11.13 -18.10
CA PHE A 647 -24.89 12.16 -17.10
C PHE A 647 -25.33 11.68 -15.70
N ALA A 648 -26.48 11.00 -15.60
CA ALA A 648 -26.96 10.42 -14.35
C ALA A 648 -26.01 9.34 -13.81
N ALA A 649 -25.45 8.49 -14.68
CA ALA A 649 -24.47 7.46 -14.29
C ALA A 649 -23.22 8.06 -13.64
N LYS A 650 -22.68 9.14 -14.22
CA LYS A 650 -21.48 9.81 -13.71
C LYS A 650 -21.69 10.60 -12.41
N LEU A 651 -22.92 10.78 -11.96
CA LEU A 651 -23.26 11.49 -10.72
C LEU A 651 -23.61 10.58 -9.55
N TYR A 652 -23.28 9.29 -9.66
CA TYR A 652 -23.48 8.34 -8.57
C TYR A 652 -22.67 8.75 -7.31
N PRO A 653 -23.32 8.93 -6.15
CA PRO A 653 -22.73 9.66 -5.01
C PRO A 653 -21.69 8.90 -4.17
N GLN A 654 -21.29 7.67 -4.55
CA GLN A 654 -20.28 6.81 -3.89
C GLN A 654 -20.13 7.08 -2.37
N LYS A 655 -21.15 6.69 -1.61
CA LYS A 655 -21.32 7.04 -0.18
C LYS A 655 -20.32 6.28 0.68
N ASN A 656 -20.10 5.00 0.37
CA ASN A 656 -19.19 4.14 1.12
C ASN A 656 -17.80 4.13 0.47
N TRP A 657 -16.74 4.01 1.27
CA TRP A 657 -15.38 3.97 0.75
C TRP A 657 -15.15 2.76 -0.18
N TYR A 658 -15.81 1.63 0.09
CA TYR A 658 -15.72 0.41 -0.69
C TYR A 658 -16.48 0.45 -2.02
N GLU A 659 -17.20 1.54 -2.32
CA GLU A 659 -17.81 1.80 -3.64
C GLU A 659 -16.86 2.57 -4.56
N ARG A 660 -15.96 3.36 -3.96
CA ARG A 660 -15.00 4.22 -4.68
C ARG A 660 -13.86 3.40 -5.23
N ASP A 661 -13.46 3.71 -6.46
CA ASP A 661 -12.53 2.92 -7.29
C ASP A 661 -12.97 1.46 -7.57
N VAL A 662 -14.16 1.04 -7.10
CA VAL A 662 -14.79 -0.26 -7.39
C VAL A 662 -15.88 -0.13 -8.46
N TYR A 663 -16.80 0.83 -8.33
CA TYR A 663 -17.86 1.03 -9.31
C TYR A 663 -17.43 1.98 -10.41
N PHE A 664 -17.66 1.54 -11.66
CA PHE A 664 -17.33 2.29 -12.87
C PHE A 664 -18.59 2.55 -13.70
N THR A 665 -18.57 3.64 -14.47
CA THR A 665 -19.54 3.81 -15.55
C THR A 665 -19.12 3.00 -16.76
N THR A 666 -20.04 2.24 -17.35
CA THR A 666 -19.75 1.34 -18.47
C THR A 666 -20.85 1.34 -19.53
N ALA A 667 -20.51 0.88 -20.73
CA ALA A 667 -21.44 0.66 -21.84
C ALA A 667 -21.68 -0.84 -22.10
N ASP A 668 -21.31 -1.71 -21.16
CA ASP A 668 -21.40 -3.17 -21.31
C ASP A 668 -22.85 -3.64 -21.54
N GLY A 669 -23.85 -2.93 -21.00
CA GLY A 669 -25.27 -3.22 -21.21
C GLY A 669 -25.79 -2.87 -22.61
N GLY A 670 -25.00 -2.23 -23.47
CA GLY A 670 -25.41 -1.81 -24.81
C GLY A 670 -26.65 -0.89 -24.80
N ASP A 671 -27.49 -0.99 -25.81
CA ASP A 671 -28.63 -0.08 -25.99
C ASP A 671 -29.90 -0.49 -25.20
N CYS A 672 -29.78 -1.41 -24.24
CA CYS A 672 -30.94 -1.94 -23.51
C CYS A 672 -31.70 -0.85 -22.73
N TYR A 673 -31.00 0.15 -22.19
CA TYR A 673 -31.61 1.25 -21.43
C TYR A 673 -32.50 2.15 -22.29
N LEU A 674 -32.25 2.23 -23.61
CA LEU A 674 -33.04 3.05 -24.54
C LEU A 674 -34.49 2.54 -24.67
N LYS A 675 -34.74 1.28 -24.34
CA LYS A 675 -36.08 0.68 -24.39
C LYS A 675 -36.95 1.07 -23.19
N ASP A 676 -36.36 1.47 -22.08
CA ASP A 676 -37.11 1.92 -20.89
C ASP A 676 -37.39 3.43 -20.96
N LYS A 677 -38.53 3.76 -21.59
CA LYS A 677 -39.00 5.14 -21.73
C LYS A 677 -39.21 5.84 -20.39
N ASP A 678 -39.56 5.10 -19.34
CA ASP A 678 -39.74 5.67 -18.00
C ASP A 678 -38.38 6.04 -17.41
N PHE A 679 -37.37 5.18 -17.52
CA PHE A 679 -35.99 5.49 -17.14
C PHE A 679 -35.40 6.69 -17.89
N LEU A 680 -35.65 6.78 -19.20
CA LEU A 680 -35.22 7.93 -19.99
C LEU A 680 -35.87 9.23 -19.48
N LYS A 681 -37.18 9.19 -19.17
CA LYS A 681 -37.91 10.31 -18.56
C LYS A 681 -37.33 10.68 -17.19
N THR A 682 -37.08 9.70 -16.31
CA THR A 682 -36.58 9.97 -14.96
C THR A 682 -35.18 10.62 -14.99
N CYS A 683 -34.29 10.13 -15.86
CA CYS A 683 -32.97 10.74 -16.08
C CYS A 683 -33.07 12.13 -16.71
N PHE A 684 -34.02 12.36 -17.61
CA PHE A 684 -34.28 13.66 -18.21
C PHE A 684 -34.71 14.70 -17.16
N ILE A 685 -35.68 14.36 -16.31
CA ILE A 685 -36.13 15.22 -15.21
C ILE A 685 -34.97 15.49 -14.26
N PHE A 686 -34.24 14.45 -13.86
CA PHE A 686 -33.10 14.57 -12.98
C PHE A 686 -32.02 15.50 -13.54
N ALA A 687 -31.62 15.32 -14.80
CA ALA A 687 -30.58 16.14 -15.40
C ALA A 687 -30.98 17.61 -15.53
N CYS A 688 -32.24 17.91 -15.87
CA CYS A 688 -32.71 19.29 -15.98
C CYS A 688 -32.86 20.00 -14.63
N LEU A 689 -33.06 19.24 -13.54
CA LEU A 689 -33.14 19.77 -12.17
C LEU A 689 -31.81 19.73 -11.42
N SER A 690 -30.82 18.98 -11.90
CA SER A 690 -29.56 18.77 -11.19
C SER A 690 -28.75 20.06 -11.06
N GLN A 691 -28.23 20.32 -9.86
CA GLN A 691 -27.23 21.38 -9.63
C GLN A 691 -25.91 21.13 -10.38
N ARG A 692 -25.71 19.96 -10.99
CA ARG A 692 -24.53 19.60 -11.79
C ARG A 692 -24.74 19.84 -13.28
N ASN A 693 -25.94 20.27 -13.68
CA ASN A 693 -26.22 20.76 -15.02
C ASN A 693 -25.76 22.20 -15.11
N HIS A 694 -24.56 22.39 -15.65
CA HIS A 694 -23.91 23.69 -15.75
C HIS A 694 -24.31 24.45 -17.04
N CYS A 695 -25.32 23.99 -17.77
CA CYS A 695 -25.96 24.79 -18.81
C CYS A 695 -26.50 26.09 -18.20
N ARG A 696 -26.16 27.23 -18.82
CA ARG A 696 -26.60 28.56 -18.40
C ARG A 696 -26.98 29.40 -19.60
N SER A 697 -27.90 30.33 -19.39
CA SER A 697 -28.25 31.35 -20.37
C SER A 697 -27.29 32.52 -20.26
N PHE A 698 -26.71 32.98 -21.37
CA PHE A 698 -25.82 34.14 -21.40
C PHE A 698 -25.70 34.75 -22.80
N ASP A 699 -25.18 35.98 -22.86
CA ASP A 699 -24.81 36.65 -24.10
C ASP A 699 -23.32 36.39 -24.38
N GLY A 700 -23.03 35.68 -25.47
CA GLY A 700 -21.67 35.26 -25.80
C GLY A 700 -20.83 36.37 -26.42
N SER A 701 -19.52 36.24 -26.31
CA SER A 701 -18.56 37.20 -26.89
C SER A 701 -18.65 37.31 -28.42
N ASP A 702 -19.27 36.33 -29.08
CA ASP A 702 -19.53 36.31 -30.52
C ASP A 702 -20.83 37.03 -30.93
N GLY A 703 -21.48 37.71 -29.99
CA GLY A 703 -22.72 38.48 -30.20
C GLY A 703 -23.99 37.63 -30.24
N ARG A 704 -23.90 36.31 -30.01
CA ARG A 704 -25.07 35.41 -29.98
C ARG A 704 -25.62 35.25 -28.58
N PHE A 705 -26.94 35.09 -28.48
CA PHE A 705 -27.57 34.68 -27.23
C PHE A 705 -27.58 33.15 -27.12
N TYR A 706 -26.94 32.63 -26.07
CA TYR A 706 -26.92 31.22 -25.75
C TYR A 706 -27.99 30.94 -24.71
N LYS A 707 -29.13 30.40 -25.13
CA LYS A 707 -30.25 30.07 -24.24
C LYS A 707 -30.06 28.71 -23.57
N ASN A 708 -30.29 28.60 -22.27
CA ASN A 708 -30.34 27.31 -21.58
C ASN A 708 -31.63 26.55 -21.94
N GLU A 709 -31.52 25.59 -22.85
CA GLU A 709 -32.65 24.77 -23.29
C GLU A 709 -32.93 23.56 -22.37
N LEU A 710 -31.99 23.22 -21.48
CA LEU A 710 -32.02 22.04 -20.59
C LEU A 710 -32.40 22.43 -19.16
N CYS A 711 -33.46 23.21 -19.00
CA CYS A 711 -34.07 23.54 -17.71
C CYS A 711 -35.59 23.72 -17.85
N PHE A 712 -36.34 23.67 -16.75
CA PHE A 712 -37.81 23.73 -16.78
C PHE A 712 -38.40 25.14 -16.70
N ASP A 713 -37.60 26.19 -16.90
CA ASP A 713 -38.10 27.55 -17.08
C ASP A 713 -38.96 27.66 -18.36
N LYS A 714 -39.84 28.67 -18.42
CA LYS A 714 -40.82 28.83 -19.49
C LYS A 714 -40.13 29.06 -20.84
N GLY A 715 -40.58 28.31 -21.85
CA GLY A 715 -40.17 28.52 -23.25
C GLY A 715 -38.89 27.78 -23.65
N THR A 716 -38.35 26.93 -22.78
CA THR A 716 -37.24 26.01 -23.10
C THR A 716 -37.73 24.76 -23.83
N LEU A 717 -36.80 24.07 -24.50
CA LEU A 717 -37.06 22.75 -25.07
C LEU A 717 -37.48 21.74 -23.99
N ALA A 718 -36.79 21.72 -22.84
CA ALA A 718 -37.11 20.80 -21.75
C ALA A 718 -38.52 21.04 -21.17
N SER A 719 -38.93 22.29 -20.91
CA SER A 719 -40.27 22.61 -20.41
C SER A 719 -41.38 22.28 -21.42
N SER A 720 -41.06 22.28 -22.72
CA SER A 720 -41.99 21.85 -23.75
C SER A 720 -42.08 20.32 -23.82
N LYS A 721 -40.95 19.62 -23.73
CA LYS A 721 -40.89 18.15 -23.82
C LYS A 721 -41.49 17.44 -22.60
N VAL A 722 -41.32 17.98 -21.39
CA VAL A 722 -41.83 17.34 -20.16
C VAL A 722 -43.36 17.18 -20.16
N LYS A 723 -44.08 18.08 -20.85
CA LYS A 723 -45.55 18.03 -21.01
C LYS A 723 -46.05 16.79 -21.75
N ASN A 724 -45.19 16.13 -22.52
CA ASN A 724 -45.53 14.92 -23.25
C ASN A 724 -45.48 13.66 -22.36
N TYR A 725 -45.09 13.79 -21.10
CA TYR A 725 -44.97 12.69 -20.16
C TYR A 725 -46.05 12.76 -19.08
N LYS A 726 -46.56 11.58 -18.71
CA LYS A 726 -47.34 11.42 -17.48
C LYS A 726 -46.38 11.34 -16.31
N LEU A 727 -46.45 12.35 -15.44
CA LEU A 727 -45.58 12.47 -14.27
C LEU A 727 -46.13 11.67 -13.10
N THR A 728 -45.22 11.09 -12.30
CA THR A 728 -45.55 10.55 -10.98
C THR A 728 -45.76 11.69 -9.98
N LYS A 729 -46.28 11.35 -8.80
CA LYS A 729 -46.44 12.33 -7.71
C LYS A 729 -45.10 12.95 -7.30
N ASP A 730 -44.05 12.13 -7.21
CA ASP A 730 -42.71 12.59 -6.84
C ASP A 730 -42.09 13.49 -7.93
N GLU A 731 -42.29 13.14 -9.20
CA GLU A 731 -41.83 13.96 -10.34
C GLU A 731 -42.57 15.30 -10.39
N GLN A 732 -43.88 15.30 -10.11
CA GLN A 732 -44.66 16.52 -10.02
C GLN A 732 -44.20 17.40 -8.85
N ASP A 733 -43.98 16.82 -7.66
CA ASP A 733 -43.48 17.54 -6.49
C ASP A 733 -42.08 18.15 -6.74
N LEU A 734 -41.20 17.46 -7.47
CA LEU A 734 -39.91 18.01 -7.90
C LEU A 734 -40.07 19.24 -8.81
N LEU A 735 -40.95 19.17 -9.82
CA LEU A 735 -41.22 20.29 -10.70
C LEU A 735 -41.90 21.46 -9.97
N ASP A 736 -42.83 21.18 -9.07
CA ASP A 736 -43.50 22.20 -8.26
C ASP A 736 -42.50 22.91 -7.35
N THR A 737 -41.59 22.15 -6.72
CA THR A 737 -40.49 22.71 -5.91
C THR A 737 -39.55 23.57 -6.76
N PHE A 738 -39.25 23.15 -7.99
CA PHE A 738 -38.45 23.96 -8.92
C PHE A 738 -39.19 25.24 -9.35
N ASN A 739 -40.49 25.17 -9.62
CA ASN A 739 -41.31 26.32 -9.99
C ASN A 739 -41.40 27.34 -8.85
N ASP A 740 -41.52 26.87 -7.61
CA ASP A 740 -41.46 27.71 -6.42
C ASP A 740 -40.10 28.41 -6.29
N MET A 741 -39.01 27.66 -6.43
CA MET A 741 -37.64 28.20 -6.45
C MET A 741 -37.47 29.27 -7.54
N LEU A 742 -37.95 28.99 -8.77
CA LEU A 742 -37.88 29.93 -9.89
C LEU A 742 -38.73 31.18 -9.65
N THR A 743 -39.88 31.05 -8.98
CA THR A 743 -40.72 32.18 -8.59
C THR A 743 -40.00 33.08 -7.60
N LYS A 744 -39.32 32.51 -6.61
CA LYS A 744 -38.47 33.26 -5.68
C LYS A 744 -37.28 33.92 -6.39
N ALA A 745 -36.63 33.20 -7.31
CA ALA A 745 -35.50 33.71 -8.09
C ALA A 745 -35.84 34.96 -8.92
N LYS A 746 -37.07 35.05 -9.45
CA LYS A 746 -37.56 36.22 -10.22
C LYS A 746 -37.62 37.53 -9.41
N HIS A 747 -37.64 37.44 -8.08
CA HIS A 747 -37.66 38.61 -7.19
C HIS A 747 -36.27 39.06 -6.77
N THR A 748 -35.21 38.36 -7.20
CA THR A 748 -33.83 38.74 -6.92
C THR A 748 -33.38 39.93 -7.78
N LYS A 749 -32.46 40.74 -7.26
CA LYS A 749 -31.99 41.96 -7.92
C LYS A 749 -31.30 41.69 -9.27
N ASN A 750 -30.60 40.55 -9.37
CA ASN A 750 -29.79 40.20 -10.54
C ASN A 750 -30.55 39.38 -11.59
N TYR A 751 -31.86 39.16 -11.42
CA TYR A 751 -32.66 38.37 -12.35
C TYR A 751 -32.77 39.04 -13.73
N ASN A 752 -32.37 38.32 -14.77
CA ASN A 752 -32.48 38.79 -16.15
C ASN A 752 -33.66 38.12 -16.87
N LYS A 753 -34.69 38.89 -17.21
CA LYS A 753 -35.91 38.39 -17.90
C LYS A 753 -35.64 37.77 -19.29
N LYS A 754 -34.49 38.05 -19.91
CA LYS A 754 -34.07 37.44 -21.19
C LYS A 754 -33.60 35.99 -20.99
N TYR A 755 -33.12 35.65 -19.80
CA TYR A 755 -32.47 34.38 -19.52
C TYR A 755 -33.47 33.34 -19.08
N THR A 756 -33.23 32.08 -19.47
CA THR A 756 -33.88 30.92 -18.88
C THR A 756 -32.96 30.30 -17.83
N TYR A 757 -33.49 30.07 -16.65
CA TYR A 757 -32.69 29.72 -15.48
C TYR A 757 -32.86 28.25 -15.09
N GLY A 758 -31.72 27.54 -14.99
CA GLY A 758 -31.64 26.24 -14.33
C GLY A 758 -31.23 26.39 -12.87
N MET A 759 -31.37 25.31 -12.09
CA MET A 759 -31.02 25.31 -10.66
C MET A 759 -29.60 25.80 -10.39
N TYR A 760 -28.63 25.31 -11.17
CA TYR A 760 -27.23 25.69 -11.02
C TYR A 760 -27.01 27.19 -11.25
N GLN A 761 -27.52 27.75 -12.35
CA GLN A 761 -27.40 29.17 -12.64
C GLN A 761 -28.08 30.04 -11.56
N ILE A 762 -29.25 29.63 -11.06
CA ILE A 762 -29.91 30.32 -9.94
C ILE A 762 -29.03 30.32 -8.69
N ASN A 763 -28.45 29.17 -8.35
CA ASN A 763 -27.59 29.05 -7.17
C ASN A 763 -26.30 29.88 -7.29
N GLU A 764 -25.70 29.94 -8.48
CA GLU A 764 -24.44 30.65 -8.68
C GLU A 764 -24.60 32.16 -8.87
N GLU A 765 -25.67 32.61 -9.53
CA GLU A 765 -25.82 34.01 -9.96
C GLU A 765 -26.86 34.80 -9.15
N LEU A 766 -27.87 34.13 -8.59
CA LEU A 766 -29.01 34.79 -7.93
C LEU A 766 -29.05 34.53 -6.42
N ASN A 767 -28.55 33.39 -5.94
CA ASN A 767 -28.48 33.05 -4.52
C ASN A 767 -27.28 33.71 -3.82
N THR A 768 -27.27 35.04 -3.83
CA THR A 768 -26.17 35.85 -3.29
C THR A 768 -26.10 35.79 -1.75
N ARG A 769 -24.88 35.92 -1.24
CA ARG A 769 -24.56 35.82 0.20
C ARG A 769 -23.33 36.65 0.55
N PHE A 770 -23.26 37.09 1.79
CA PHE A 770 -22.11 37.79 2.37
C PHE A 770 -21.73 37.15 3.71
N LYS A 771 -20.50 37.41 4.18
CA LYS A 771 -20.07 36.99 5.51
C LYS A 771 -20.39 38.08 6.53
N ASN A 772 -20.95 37.70 7.67
CA ASN A 772 -21.11 38.60 8.81
C ASN A 772 -19.80 38.76 9.62
N GLU A 773 -19.86 39.53 10.71
CA GLU A 773 -18.74 39.77 11.62
C GLU A 773 -18.21 38.48 12.29
N ASN A 774 -19.00 37.40 12.30
CA ASN A 774 -18.65 36.09 12.86
C ASN A 774 -18.17 35.09 11.79
N ASP A 775 -17.84 35.55 10.58
CA ASP A 775 -17.45 34.69 9.45
C ASP A 775 -18.55 33.74 8.94
N GLU A 776 -19.81 33.94 9.34
CA GLU A 776 -20.97 33.14 8.92
C GLU A 776 -21.57 33.67 7.63
N TRP A 777 -21.97 32.76 6.74
CA TRP A 777 -22.63 33.12 5.49
C TRP A 777 -24.11 33.48 5.73
N ILE A 778 -24.45 34.75 5.49
CA ILE A 778 -25.83 35.24 5.45
C ILE A 778 -26.26 35.38 3.99
N TYR A 779 -27.42 34.78 3.66
CA TYR A 779 -28.01 34.85 2.34
C TYR A 779 -28.91 36.06 2.19
N ASP A 780 -28.78 36.79 1.08
CA ASP A 780 -29.63 37.95 0.77
C ASP A 780 -31.10 37.53 0.54
N TYR A 781 -31.30 36.28 0.11
CA TYR A 781 -32.61 35.69 -0.18
C TYR A 781 -32.78 34.34 0.55
N PRO A 782 -33.02 34.33 1.87
CA PRO A 782 -33.08 33.09 2.67
C PRO A 782 -34.13 32.08 2.18
N GLU A 783 -35.28 32.57 1.70
CA GLU A 783 -36.34 31.72 1.15
C GLU A 783 -35.93 31.03 -0.15
N LEU A 784 -35.17 31.73 -1.02
CA LEU A 784 -34.63 31.13 -2.24
C LEU A 784 -33.61 30.04 -1.90
N ASN A 785 -32.71 30.33 -0.97
CA ASN A 785 -31.73 29.34 -0.49
C ASN A 785 -32.42 28.10 0.11
N THR A 786 -33.50 28.30 0.86
CA THR A 786 -34.32 27.22 1.43
C THR A 786 -34.96 26.38 0.33
N ALA A 787 -35.55 27.00 -0.69
CA ALA A 787 -36.13 26.29 -1.83
C ALA A 787 -35.07 25.50 -2.63
N ILE A 788 -33.88 26.07 -2.83
CA ILE A 788 -32.73 25.40 -3.44
C ILE A 788 -32.37 24.13 -2.66
N ASN A 789 -32.19 24.23 -1.34
CA ASN A 789 -31.81 23.09 -0.49
C ASN A 789 -32.92 22.02 -0.43
N SER A 790 -34.19 22.44 -0.43
CA SER A 790 -35.34 21.54 -0.54
C SER A 790 -35.27 20.72 -1.84
N LEU A 791 -35.06 21.38 -2.98
CA LEU A 791 -34.93 20.70 -4.28
C LEU A 791 -33.73 19.75 -4.30
N LYS A 792 -32.55 20.14 -3.79
CA LYS A 792 -31.37 19.25 -3.71
C LYS A 792 -31.69 17.96 -2.95
N THR A 793 -32.33 18.12 -1.79
CA THR A 793 -32.66 17.01 -0.89
C THR A 793 -33.67 16.05 -1.54
N LYS A 794 -34.75 16.59 -2.11
CA LYS A 794 -35.76 15.79 -2.82
C LYS A 794 -35.17 15.07 -4.03
N LEU A 795 -34.34 15.76 -4.82
CA LEU A 795 -33.73 15.21 -6.02
C LEU A 795 -32.74 14.07 -5.71
N ALA A 796 -31.96 14.20 -4.62
CA ALA A 796 -31.07 13.13 -4.17
C ALA A 796 -31.83 11.86 -3.77
N LYS A 797 -32.94 12.00 -3.02
CA LYS A 797 -33.82 10.89 -2.66
C LYS A 797 -34.44 10.23 -3.90
N TYR A 798 -34.89 11.03 -4.86
CA TYR A 798 -35.44 10.53 -6.12
C TYR A 798 -34.40 9.76 -6.93
N TYR A 799 -33.16 10.27 -7.02
CA TYR A 799 -32.06 9.57 -7.70
C TYR A 799 -31.81 8.19 -7.08
N GLU A 800 -31.65 8.13 -5.76
CA GLU A 800 -31.35 6.89 -5.03
C GLU A 800 -32.48 5.85 -5.16
N ALA A 801 -33.73 6.28 -5.06
CA ALA A 801 -34.88 5.38 -5.11
C ALA A 801 -35.25 4.91 -6.53
N VAL A 802 -35.11 5.78 -7.54
CA VAL A 802 -35.71 5.55 -8.88
C VAL A 802 -34.67 5.35 -9.98
N ILE A 803 -33.57 6.10 -9.95
CA ILE A 803 -32.58 6.12 -11.05
C ILE A 803 -31.47 5.11 -10.79
N GLN A 804 -30.89 5.14 -9.59
CA GLN A 804 -29.73 4.32 -9.21
C GLN A 804 -29.94 2.82 -9.45
N PRO A 805 -31.04 2.17 -9.04
CA PRO A 805 -31.22 0.73 -9.28
C PRO A 805 -31.23 0.38 -10.77
N LYS A 806 -31.79 1.27 -11.60
CA LYS A 806 -31.86 1.09 -13.05
C LYS A 806 -30.49 1.29 -13.71
N LEU A 807 -29.62 2.15 -13.19
CA LEU A 807 -28.26 2.32 -13.69
C LEU A 807 -27.44 1.02 -13.58
N PHE A 808 -27.54 0.29 -12.46
CA PHE A 808 -26.92 -1.02 -12.32
C PHE A 808 -27.60 -2.09 -13.18
N LYS A 809 -28.93 -2.10 -13.26
CA LYS A 809 -29.70 -3.03 -14.11
C LYS A 809 -29.29 -2.95 -15.58
N TYR A 810 -29.05 -1.76 -16.09
CA TYR A 810 -28.66 -1.53 -17.48
C TYR A 810 -27.15 -1.51 -17.69
N GLU A 811 -26.36 -1.86 -16.66
CA GLU A 811 -24.90 -1.79 -16.65
C GLU A 811 -24.38 -0.43 -17.16
N LEU A 812 -25.05 0.66 -16.83
CA LEU A 812 -24.47 2.01 -16.93
C LEU A 812 -23.57 2.29 -15.72
N LEU A 813 -23.74 1.53 -14.64
CA LEU A 813 -22.84 1.37 -13.49
C LEU A 813 -22.58 -0.12 -13.27
N LYS A 814 -21.34 -0.48 -12.95
CA LYS A 814 -20.91 -1.87 -12.76
C LYS A 814 -19.70 -2.01 -11.86
#